data_AF-A0A5J4VNB3-F1
#
_entry.id   AF-A0A5J4VNB3-F1
#
_cell.length_a   1.000
_cell.length_b   1.000
_cell.length_c   1.000
_cell.angle_alpha   90.00
_cell.angle_beta   90.00
_cell.angle_gamma   90.00
#
_symmetry.space_group_name_H-M   'P 1'
#
loop_
_entity.id
_entity.type
_entity.pdbx_description
1 polymer ?
#
loop_
_entity_poly.entity_id
_entity_poly.type
_entity_poly.pdbx_seq_one_letter_code
_entity_poly.pdbx_strand_id
1 'polypeptide(L)'
;EQARSRILRLCSSFNANVYPYPETPDEHRKNLEEIEQRLQTIDTISKTFDEIDISNEKAPEIALALEQECNDGYEIALIDAEHVESITISKTVPIQISGKNITAGKRMKFCGGLENEGEGKFAIIVESTSTGDITVQDIEMGEWIGGLIRSDGGNNVTLNNCLLNGGGTIIHNTAGLLQIASSEFIGDGINVPIESFVVVMKGSVSIVSSSFKKGSFKGESCGCIICCGTSTSCTIESCEFIDNNHKVNSAAVSVTTSTCTQLIIKGTASKRTIFSGLNVTNPISGQYVKTVSSKVSISYSDFIDTIFTDNGNAILIDEQQASEISLIWCNFTNIKSDSKSFVSTCIKSQLSSEYGFQFNAENCLFSDCRYSGINQELGCAITIQSELSERSAVRTIRFTECILTNNRGNGCCGAILVDVGSQCTINVIDSYFNENSGTEANDILIKSTNFENELNSTNFNSSYSDSLQPNIIINNNQQQSIINLNHFPGSIFVSNKAVSGTRDGSRSFPYQTIKDSINQLNYKSKPVNMPRTIYIFDEIWDEYLSNTQFANPFTIKSGLSDDSNGIRRKPIFTTTANINTNIKYTNGDLTVESFQFKFSNVNGAIRPTQQTFHVSRVGSSPNSSLTIISCIFYGLGVEGVKFNLFIYVYNMNKLNIKDTIFQDAQVKVAVVQMNGTIAY
;
A
#
# COMPACT_ATOMS: atom_id res chain seq x y z
N GLU A 1 -17.77 45.17 -49.05
CA GLU A 1 -17.43 43.74 -49.24
C GLU A 1 -16.31 43.23 -48.34
N GLN A 2 -15.23 43.98 -48.12
CA GLN A 2 -14.13 43.60 -47.20
C GLN A 2 -14.58 43.33 -45.75
N ALA A 3 -15.47 44.17 -45.19
CA ALA A 3 -16.04 43.95 -43.86
C ALA A 3 -16.89 42.67 -43.78
N ARG A 4 -17.66 42.37 -44.84
CA ARG A 4 -18.47 41.14 -44.95
C ARG A 4 -17.58 39.89 -45.07
N SER A 5 -16.46 39.98 -45.79
CA SER A 5 -15.45 38.90 -45.88
C SER A 5 -14.75 38.63 -44.55
N ARG A 6 -14.44 39.68 -43.77
CA ARG A 6 -13.87 39.55 -42.42
C ARG A 6 -14.86 38.92 -41.42
N ILE A 7 -16.12 39.35 -41.44
CA ILE A 7 -17.19 38.78 -40.60
C ILE A 7 -17.45 37.30 -40.93
N LEU A 8 -17.47 36.92 -42.21
CA LEU A 8 -17.66 35.53 -42.62
C LEU A 8 -16.49 34.61 -42.21
N ARG A 9 -15.25 35.11 -42.19
CA ARG A 9 -14.07 34.38 -41.65
C ARG A 9 -14.13 34.22 -40.13
N LEU A 10 -14.69 35.20 -39.42
CA LEU A 10 -14.94 35.11 -37.98
C LEU A 10 -16.01 34.06 -37.65
N CYS A 11 -17.11 34.03 -38.40
CA CYS A 11 -18.17 33.02 -38.22
C CYS A 11 -17.70 31.58 -38.48
N SER A 12 -16.77 31.36 -39.43
CA SER A 12 -16.22 30.03 -39.69
C SER A 12 -15.23 29.54 -38.63
N SER A 13 -14.67 30.44 -37.81
CA SER A 13 -13.63 30.12 -36.82
C SER A 13 -14.19 29.76 -35.44
N PHE A 14 -15.43 30.16 -35.15
CA PHE A 14 -16.05 30.02 -33.81
C PHE A 14 -17.20 29.00 -33.72
N ASN A 15 -17.52 28.27 -34.81
CA ASN A 15 -18.60 27.28 -34.86
C ASN A 15 -19.92 27.76 -34.19
N ALA A 16 -20.21 29.06 -34.28
CA ALA A 16 -21.35 29.69 -33.62
C ALA A 16 -22.51 29.79 -34.61
N ASN A 17 -23.44 28.85 -34.53
CA ASN A 17 -24.79 29.06 -35.04
C ASN A 17 -25.53 29.97 -34.05
N VAL A 18 -26.10 31.05 -34.59
CA VAL A 18 -27.07 31.98 -33.98
C VAL A 18 -26.51 33.04 -33.03
N TYR A 19 -26.23 34.22 -33.58
CA TYR A 19 -26.48 35.48 -32.86
C TYR A 19 -27.86 36.00 -33.30
N PRO A 20 -28.75 36.39 -32.38
CA PRO A 20 -30.05 36.96 -32.73
C PRO A 20 -29.82 38.27 -33.48
N TYR A 21 -30.60 38.48 -34.55
CA TYR A 21 -30.61 39.74 -35.29
C TYR A 21 -30.99 40.88 -34.32
N PRO A 22 -30.16 41.92 -34.13
CA PRO A 22 -30.50 43.02 -33.23
C PRO A 22 -31.76 43.74 -33.73
N GLU A 23 -32.73 43.96 -32.85
CA GLU A 23 -34.07 44.50 -33.20
C GLU A 23 -34.04 46.01 -33.46
N THR A 24 -32.96 46.70 -33.09
CA THR A 24 -32.83 48.15 -33.31
C THR A 24 -31.44 48.56 -33.82
N PRO A 25 -31.36 49.66 -34.63
CA PRO A 25 -30.09 50.19 -35.13
C PRO A 25 -29.09 50.57 -34.02
N ASP A 26 -29.58 51.00 -32.85
CA ASP A 26 -28.74 51.39 -31.72
C ASP A 26 -28.08 50.19 -31.04
N GLU A 27 -28.79 49.07 -30.95
CA GLU A 27 -28.27 47.81 -30.40
C GLU A 27 -27.23 47.19 -31.34
N HIS A 28 -27.45 47.30 -32.65
CA HIS A 28 -26.46 46.90 -33.65
C HIS A 28 -25.18 47.75 -33.56
N ARG A 29 -25.31 49.08 -33.38
CA ARG A 29 -24.17 49.99 -33.20
C ARG A 29 -23.39 49.67 -31.92
N LYS A 30 -24.08 49.44 -30.80
CA LYS A 30 -23.44 49.09 -29.52
C LYS A 30 -22.66 47.76 -29.60
N ASN A 31 -23.24 46.75 -30.26
CA ASN A 31 -22.55 45.48 -30.49
C ASN A 31 -21.35 45.64 -31.42
N LEU A 32 -21.43 46.50 -32.44
CA LEU A 32 -20.30 46.81 -33.31
C LEU A 32 -19.19 47.56 -32.57
N GLU A 33 -19.54 48.51 -31.69
CA GLU A 33 -18.59 49.22 -30.83
C GLU A 33 -17.88 48.27 -29.85
N GLU A 34 -18.61 47.31 -29.25
CA GLU A 34 -18.01 46.31 -28.37
C GLU A 34 -17.08 45.34 -29.14
N ILE A 35 -17.46 44.95 -30.36
CA ILE A 35 -16.59 44.17 -31.26
C ILE A 35 -15.35 44.97 -31.65
N GLU A 36 -15.50 46.25 -31.98
CA GLU A 36 -14.40 47.12 -32.37
C GLU A 36 -13.45 47.39 -31.20
N GLN A 37 -13.98 47.49 -29.98
CA GLN A 37 -13.19 47.61 -28.75
C GLN A 37 -12.43 46.30 -28.45
N ARG A 38 -13.07 45.13 -28.58
CA ARG A 38 -12.39 43.83 -28.47
C ARG A 38 -11.33 43.65 -29.56
N LEU A 39 -11.62 44.08 -30.79
CA LEU A 39 -10.66 44.06 -31.89
C LEU A 39 -9.50 45.02 -31.63
N GLN A 40 -9.73 46.20 -31.06
CA GLN A 40 -8.66 47.12 -30.66
C GLN A 40 -7.82 46.55 -29.52
N THR A 41 -8.39 45.86 -28.54
CA THR A 41 -7.63 45.15 -27.51
C THR A 41 -6.78 44.05 -28.14
N ILE A 42 -7.33 43.25 -29.05
CA ILE A 42 -6.60 42.23 -29.81
C ILE A 42 -5.49 42.85 -30.66
N ASP A 43 -5.74 43.97 -31.32
CA ASP A 43 -4.78 44.67 -32.21
C ASP A 43 -3.70 45.40 -31.39
N THR A 44 -4.02 45.86 -30.18
CA THR A 44 -3.06 46.43 -29.23
C THR A 44 -2.18 45.33 -28.65
N ILE A 45 -2.76 44.20 -28.22
CA ILE A 45 -2.03 42.99 -27.83
C ILE A 45 -1.12 42.54 -28.97
N SER A 46 -1.64 42.46 -30.20
CA SER A 46 -0.88 42.06 -31.40
C SER A 46 0.28 43.03 -31.70
N LYS A 47 0.10 44.34 -31.52
CA LYS A 47 1.16 45.34 -31.74
C LYS A 47 2.22 45.35 -30.64
N THR A 48 1.85 45.05 -29.39
CA THR A 48 2.84 44.85 -28.32
C THR A 48 3.71 43.62 -28.57
N PHE A 49 3.20 42.63 -29.32
CA PHE A 49 3.96 41.48 -29.80
C PHE A 49 4.79 41.75 -31.07
N ASP A 50 4.44 42.73 -31.91
CA ASP A 50 5.21 43.10 -33.11
C ASP A 50 6.60 43.72 -32.81
N GLU A 51 6.83 44.25 -31.60
CA GLU A 51 8.14 44.78 -31.17
C GLU A 51 9.03 43.73 -30.48
N ILE A 52 8.54 42.50 -30.25
CA ILE A 52 9.29 41.37 -29.66
C ILE A 52 9.43 40.27 -30.72
N ASP A 53 10.53 40.34 -31.46
CA ASP A 53 11.07 39.37 -32.45
C ASP A 53 10.14 38.21 -32.90
N ILE A 54 9.30 38.50 -33.89
CA ILE A 54 8.42 37.54 -34.55
C ILE A 54 9.22 36.68 -35.52
N SER A 55 9.48 35.44 -35.10
CA SER A 55 9.45 34.29 -36.03
C SER A 55 8.65 33.09 -35.50
N ASN A 56 8.17 33.11 -34.26
CA ASN A 56 7.25 32.13 -33.70
C ASN A 56 6.35 32.82 -32.67
N GLU A 57 5.04 32.69 -32.77
CA GLU A 57 4.01 33.22 -31.84
C GLU A 57 4.19 32.68 -30.39
N LYS A 58 5.24 33.11 -29.68
CA LYS A 58 5.60 32.70 -28.32
C LYS A 58 5.96 33.93 -27.50
N ALA A 59 5.31 34.14 -26.35
CA ALA A 59 5.93 34.94 -25.30
C ALA A 59 7.18 34.18 -24.82
N PRO A 60 8.37 34.80 -24.78
CA PRO A 60 9.58 34.11 -24.33
C PRO A 60 9.57 33.78 -22.84
N GLU A 61 8.73 34.48 -22.06
CA GLU A 61 8.65 34.40 -20.60
C GLU A 61 7.19 34.34 -20.15
N ILE A 62 6.91 33.53 -19.12
CA ILE A 62 5.60 33.36 -18.50
C ILE A 62 5.20 34.63 -17.74
N ALA A 63 6.15 35.31 -17.10
CA ALA A 63 5.94 36.55 -16.36
C ALA A 63 5.30 37.62 -17.25
N LEU A 64 5.80 37.80 -18.47
CA LEU A 64 5.23 38.74 -19.44
C LEU A 64 3.79 38.38 -19.83
N ALA A 65 3.47 37.09 -19.98
CA ALA A 65 2.10 36.65 -20.23
C ALA A 65 1.19 36.95 -19.04
N LEU A 66 1.70 36.79 -17.82
CA LEU A 66 1.00 37.11 -16.59
C LEU A 66 0.92 38.63 -16.33
N GLU A 67 1.67 39.50 -16.98
CA GLU A 67 1.48 40.95 -16.84
C GLU A 67 0.22 41.47 -17.55
N GLN A 68 -0.26 40.74 -18.56
CA GLN A 68 -1.44 41.15 -19.31
C GLN A 68 -2.70 41.09 -18.45
N GLU A 69 -3.68 41.95 -18.74
CA GLU A 69 -5.01 41.85 -18.14
C GLU A 69 -5.85 40.86 -18.92
N CYS A 70 -6.18 39.73 -18.29
CA CYS A 70 -7.14 38.76 -18.81
C CYS A 70 -8.31 38.58 -17.84
N ASN A 71 -9.55 38.66 -18.34
CA ASN A 71 -10.76 38.52 -17.55
C ASN A 71 -11.23 37.06 -17.41
N ASP A 72 -10.87 36.21 -18.37
CA ASP A 72 -11.42 34.84 -18.48
C ASP A 72 -10.45 33.76 -17.93
N GLY A 73 -9.20 34.12 -17.63
CA GLY A 73 -8.15 33.22 -17.17
C GLY A 73 -6.98 33.09 -18.15
N TYR A 74 -5.91 32.42 -17.73
CA TYR A 74 -4.70 32.22 -18.54
C TYR A 74 -4.51 30.74 -18.84
N GLU A 75 -4.25 30.43 -20.12
CA GLU A 75 -3.79 29.11 -20.56
C GLU A 75 -2.40 29.28 -21.19
N ILE A 76 -1.37 28.82 -20.48
CA ILE A 76 0.03 28.97 -20.85
C ILE A 76 0.58 27.59 -21.22
N ALA A 77 1.06 27.45 -22.45
CA ALA A 77 1.64 26.23 -22.97
C ALA A 77 3.13 26.39 -23.27
N LEU A 78 3.97 25.66 -22.54
CA LEU A 78 5.42 25.65 -22.69
C LEU A 78 5.82 24.58 -23.71
N ILE A 79 6.27 25.02 -24.88
CA ILE A 79 6.60 24.15 -26.02
C ILE A 79 8.11 24.14 -26.25
N ASP A 80 8.83 23.36 -25.46
CA ASP A 80 10.26 23.08 -25.62
C ASP A 80 10.69 21.85 -24.80
N ALA A 81 11.97 21.51 -24.84
CA ALA A 81 12.57 20.52 -23.96
C ALA A 81 12.71 21.03 -22.52
N GLU A 82 13.05 22.31 -22.34
CA GLU A 82 13.34 22.93 -21.05
C GLU A 82 12.98 24.42 -21.04
N HIS A 83 12.47 24.90 -19.90
CA HIS A 83 12.16 26.28 -19.61
C HIS A 83 12.71 26.66 -18.23
N VAL A 84 13.39 27.80 -18.12
CA VAL A 84 14.02 28.25 -16.87
C VAL A 84 13.50 29.64 -16.52
N GLU A 85 12.64 29.72 -15.51
CA GLU A 85 12.03 30.97 -15.06
C GLU A 85 11.43 30.81 -13.65
N SER A 86 11.61 31.81 -12.79
CA SER A 86 10.86 31.94 -11.53
C SER A 86 9.70 32.92 -11.71
N ILE A 87 8.48 32.48 -11.41
CA ILE A 87 7.27 33.28 -11.61
C ILE A 87 6.53 33.58 -10.30
N THR A 88 5.92 34.76 -10.24
CA THR A 88 5.04 35.17 -9.14
C THR A 88 3.64 35.41 -9.68
N ILE A 89 2.63 34.82 -9.04
CA ILE A 89 1.23 34.83 -9.46
C ILE A 89 0.39 35.58 -8.42
N SER A 90 -0.23 36.67 -8.83
CA SER A 90 -1.12 37.51 -8.01
C SER A 90 -2.52 37.70 -8.61
N LYS A 91 -2.92 36.79 -9.51
CA LYS A 91 -4.15 36.92 -10.31
C LYS A 91 -5.40 36.44 -9.59
N THR A 92 -6.52 37.08 -9.90
CA THR A 92 -7.84 36.70 -9.36
C THR A 92 -8.60 35.73 -10.26
N VAL A 93 -8.14 35.53 -11.50
CA VAL A 93 -8.69 34.61 -12.50
C VAL A 93 -7.88 33.31 -12.57
N PRO A 94 -8.44 32.19 -13.07
CA PRO A 94 -7.73 30.92 -13.17
C PRO A 94 -6.48 30.99 -14.05
N ILE A 95 -5.45 30.22 -13.69
CA ILE A 95 -4.21 30.07 -14.46
C ILE A 95 -3.90 28.59 -14.65
N GLN A 96 -3.66 28.20 -15.90
CA GLN A 96 -3.19 26.88 -16.28
C GLN A 96 -1.83 26.97 -16.96
N ILE A 97 -0.85 26.23 -16.46
CA ILE A 97 0.49 26.10 -17.03
C ILE A 97 0.67 24.64 -17.44
N SER A 98 0.94 24.41 -18.72
CA SER A 98 1.10 23.07 -19.29
C SER A 98 2.41 22.89 -20.04
N GLY A 99 3.03 21.73 -19.89
CA GLY A 99 4.26 21.35 -20.59
C GLY A 99 4.00 20.51 -21.83
N LYS A 100 4.68 20.83 -22.94
CA LYS A 100 4.69 20.01 -24.16
C LYS A 100 6.11 19.85 -24.69
N ASN A 101 6.71 18.69 -24.43
CA ASN A 101 8.04 18.39 -24.96
C ASN A 101 7.97 18.13 -26.47
N ILE A 102 8.94 18.67 -27.21
CA ILE A 102 9.12 18.41 -28.65
C ILE A 102 9.54 16.96 -28.96
N THR A 103 10.08 16.25 -27.97
CA THR A 103 10.47 14.84 -28.06
C THR A 103 9.33 13.96 -27.53
N ALA A 104 8.83 13.06 -28.39
CA ALA A 104 7.76 12.14 -28.02
C ALA A 104 8.14 11.30 -26.78
N GLY A 105 7.22 11.23 -25.81
CA GLY A 105 7.38 10.46 -24.58
C GLY A 105 8.19 11.13 -23.46
N LYS A 106 8.66 12.38 -23.65
CA LYS A 106 9.29 13.17 -22.59
C LYS A 106 8.34 14.26 -22.07
N ARG A 107 8.53 14.69 -20.82
CA ARG A 107 7.86 15.86 -20.22
C ARG A 107 8.71 17.11 -20.43
N MET A 108 8.09 18.29 -20.47
CA MET A 108 8.83 19.56 -20.59
C MET A 108 9.47 19.87 -19.24
N LYS A 109 10.77 20.20 -19.21
CA LYS A 109 11.49 20.50 -17.98
C LYS A 109 11.25 21.95 -17.54
N PHE A 110 10.87 22.19 -16.29
CA PHE A 110 10.70 23.53 -15.73
C PHE A 110 11.54 23.73 -14.48
N CYS A 111 12.34 24.81 -14.46
CA CYS A 111 13.25 25.17 -13.38
C CYS A 111 13.06 26.64 -12.98
N GLY A 112 13.23 26.97 -11.71
CA GLY A 112 13.20 28.37 -11.26
C GLY A 112 14.46 29.18 -11.62
N GLY A 113 15.58 28.51 -11.91
CA GLY A 113 16.88 29.13 -12.14
C GLY A 113 17.98 28.09 -12.33
N LEU A 114 19.23 28.48 -12.11
CA LEU A 114 20.37 27.56 -12.14
C LEU A 114 20.38 26.63 -10.91
N GLU A 115 21.03 25.47 -11.04
CA GLU A 115 21.01 24.40 -10.04
C GLU A 115 21.32 24.88 -8.61
N ASN A 116 22.38 25.68 -8.46
CA ASN A 116 22.91 26.14 -7.18
C ASN A 116 22.21 27.38 -6.61
N GLU A 117 21.17 27.91 -7.27
CA GLU A 117 20.51 29.16 -6.88
C GLU A 117 19.16 28.96 -6.18
N GLY A 118 18.70 27.71 -6.11
CA GLY A 118 17.34 27.33 -5.72
C GLY A 118 17.09 27.14 -4.23
N GLU A 119 18.12 27.09 -3.38
CA GLU A 119 17.94 26.78 -1.95
C GLU A 119 16.91 27.73 -1.30
N GLY A 120 15.83 27.16 -0.76
CA GLY A 120 14.72 27.90 -0.12
C GLY A 120 13.83 28.71 -1.08
N LYS A 121 13.96 28.55 -2.40
CA LYS A 121 13.18 29.26 -3.42
C LYS A 121 12.22 28.33 -4.16
N PHE A 122 11.25 28.94 -4.84
CA PHE A 122 10.22 28.23 -5.61
C PHE A 122 10.12 28.74 -7.05
N ALA A 123 9.91 27.83 -8.01
CA ALA A 123 9.78 28.20 -9.42
C ALA A 123 8.45 28.92 -9.65
N ILE A 124 7.42 28.55 -8.89
CA ILE A 124 6.11 29.19 -8.88
C ILE A 124 5.80 29.66 -7.47
N ILE A 125 5.59 30.97 -7.31
CA ILE A 125 5.10 31.58 -6.06
C ILE A 125 3.70 32.11 -6.32
N VAL A 126 2.70 31.61 -5.60
CA VAL A 126 1.34 32.15 -5.64
C VAL A 126 1.14 33.06 -4.42
N GLU A 127 0.98 34.36 -4.67
CA GLU A 127 0.81 35.35 -3.61
C GLU A 127 -0.52 35.21 -2.89
N SER A 128 -0.55 35.67 -1.63
CA SER A 128 -1.75 35.63 -0.78
C SER A 128 -2.93 36.46 -1.29
N THR A 129 -2.68 37.39 -2.21
CA THR A 129 -3.69 38.21 -2.90
C THR A 129 -4.35 37.49 -4.07
N SER A 130 -3.72 36.43 -4.59
CA SER A 130 -4.26 35.59 -5.65
C SER A 130 -5.55 34.91 -5.18
N THR A 131 -6.56 34.87 -6.03
CA THR A 131 -7.82 34.14 -5.77
C THR A 131 -8.18 33.18 -6.91
N GLY A 132 -7.40 33.15 -7.98
CA GLY A 132 -7.59 32.22 -9.09
C GLY A 132 -7.28 30.78 -8.71
N ASP A 133 -7.88 29.83 -9.42
CA ASP A 133 -7.44 28.43 -9.38
C ASP A 133 -6.15 28.28 -10.20
N ILE A 134 -5.17 27.54 -9.68
CA ILE A 134 -3.87 27.32 -10.30
C ILE A 134 -3.77 25.86 -10.74
N THR A 135 -3.47 25.61 -12.00
CA THR A 135 -3.25 24.27 -12.55
C THR A 135 -1.87 24.18 -13.19
N VAL A 136 -1.09 23.16 -12.81
CA VAL A 136 0.21 22.84 -13.41
C VAL A 136 0.15 21.41 -13.93
N GLN A 137 0.51 21.18 -15.19
CA GLN A 137 0.42 19.83 -15.76
C GLN A 137 1.48 19.49 -16.79
N ASP A 138 1.80 18.20 -16.89
CA ASP A 138 2.71 17.63 -17.90
C ASP A 138 4.15 18.19 -17.84
N ILE A 139 4.61 18.52 -16.63
CA ILE A 139 5.92 19.11 -16.36
C ILE A 139 6.84 18.12 -15.63
N GLU A 140 8.12 18.13 -15.99
CA GLU A 140 9.20 17.58 -15.19
C GLU A 140 9.94 18.73 -14.49
N MET A 141 10.16 18.64 -13.19
CA MET A 141 11.04 19.56 -12.50
C MET A 141 12.47 19.28 -12.95
N GLY A 142 13.12 20.25 -13.59
CA GLY A 142 14.50 20.07 -14.04
C GLY A 142 15.51 20.14 -12.88
N GLU A 143 16.80 20.19 -13.21
CA GLU A 143 17.88 20.07 -12.22
C GLU A 143 18.06 21.38 -11.45
N TRP A 144 17.45 21.48 -10.26
CA TRP A 144 17.65 22.59 -9.33
C TRP A 144 17.30 22.26 -7.88
N ILE A 145 17.94 22.95 -6.93
CA ILE A 145 17.85 22.68 -5.48
C ILE A 145 16.65 23.40 -4.82
N GLY A 146 15.73 23.98 -5.61
CA GLY A 146 14.52 24.64 -5.11
C GLY A 146 13.27 23.77 -5.16
N GLY A 147 12.11 24.32 -4.80
CA GLY A 147 10.81 23.64 -4.86
C GLY A 147 9.95 24.07 -6.05
N LEU A 148 9.11 23.21 -6.61
CA LEU A 148 8.28 23.60 -7.77
C LEU A 148 7.31 24.74 -7.44
N ILE A 149 6.49 24.60 -6.41
CA ILE A 149 5.41 25.56 -6.12
C ILE A 149 5.24 25.83 -4.63
N ARG A 150 5.15 27.11 -4.29
CA ARG A 150 4.70 27.60 -3.00
C ARG A 150 3.45 28.44 -3.19
N SER A 151 2.39 28.08 -2.48
CA SER A 151 1.09 28.71 -2.60
C SER A 151 0.65 29.34 -1.28
N ASP A 152 0.73 30.66 -1.19
CA ASP A 152 0.23 31.46 -0.05
C ASP A 152 -1.15 32.08 -0.34
N GLY A 153 -1.63 32.01 -1.59
CA GLY A 153 -2.99 32.34 -2.02
C GLY A 153 -3.43 31.49 -3.21
N GLY A 154 -4.50 31.88 -3.90
CA GLY A 154 -5.18 31.03 -4.89
C GLY A 154 -6.26 30.17 -4.23
N ASN A 155 -7.34 29.94 -4.97
CA ASN A 155 -8.49 29.23 -4.45
C ASN A 155 -8.19 27.73 -4.37
N ASN A 156 -7.85 27.08 -5.49
CA ASN A 156 -7.35 25.71 -5.51
C ASN A 156 -6.03 25.59 -6.27
N VAL A 157 -5.23 24.59 -5.95
CA VAL A 157 -3.97 24.27 -6.65
C VAL A 157 -4.06 22.84 -7.15
N THR A 158 -3.88 22.63 -8.46
CA THR A 158 -3.93 21.32 -9.10
C THR A 158 -2.60 21.01 -9.78
N LEU A 159 -2.05 19.82 -9.52
CA LEU A 159 -0.89 19.28 -10.23
C LEU A 159 -1.26 17.94 -10.89
N ASN A 160 -1.08 17.85 -12.21
CA ASN A 160 -1.45 16.66 -12.97
C ASN A 160 -0.27 16.15 -13.82
N ASN A 161 0.02 14.85 -13.73
CA ASN A 161 1.03 14.19 -14.56
C ASN A 161 2.43 14.85 -14.47
N CYS A 162 2.82 15.30 -13.28
CA CYS A 162 4.11 15.93 -13.05
C CYS A 162 5.17 14.91 -12.59
N LEU A 163 6.43 15.14 -12.95
CA LEU A 163 7.60 14.44 -12.41
C LEU A 163 8.45 15.39 -11.59
N LEU A 164 8.68 15.06 -10.33
CA LEU A 164 9.25 15.96 -9.34
C LEU A 164 10.44 15.29 -8.66
N ASN A 165 11.60 15.92 -8.76
CA ASN A 165 12.86 15.41 -8.22
C ASN A 165 13.28 16.24 -6.99
N GLY A 166 13.91 15.60 -6.00
CA GLY A 166 14.38 16.25 -4.77
C GLY A 166 13.30 16.45 -3.70
N GLY A 167 13.62 17.16 -2.62
CA GLY A 167 12.67 17.51 -1.54
C GLY A 167 12.24 18.98 -1.56
N GLY A 168 11.28 19.33 -0.70
CA GLY A 168 10.79 20.72 -0.58
C GLY A 168 9.93 21.15 -1.76
N THR A 169 9.36 20.19 -2.49
CA THR A 169 8.79 20.42 -3.81
C THR A 169 7.54 21.29 -3.79
N ILE A 170 6.64 21.06 -2.82
CA ILE A 170 5.32 21.69 -2.78
C ILE A 170 5.03 22.20 -1.38
N ILE A 171 4.70 23.49 -1.27
CA ILE A 171 4.13 24.10 -0.06
C ILE A 171 2.75 24.67 -0.38
N HIS A 172 1.72 24.17 0.32
CA HIS A 172 0.34 24.66 0.21
C HIS A 172 -0.10 25.31 1.52
N ASN A 173 -0.31 26.63 1.50
CA ASN A 173 -0.65 27.46 2.65
C ASN A 173 -1.95 28.25 2.42
N THR A 174 -2.88 27.69 1.65
CA THR A 174 -4.16 28.32 1.30
C THR A 174 -5.31 27.53 1.90
N ALA A 175 -6.46 28.19 2.07
CA ALA A 175 -7.63 27.53 2.68
C ALA A 175 -8.32 26.51 1.77
N GLY A 176 -8.05 26.53 0.45
CA GLY A 176 -8.69 25.62 -0.49
C GLY A 176 -7.95 24.30 -0.68
N LEU A 177 -8.24 23.64 -1.81
CA LEU A 177 -7.79 22.27 -2.09
C LEU A 177 -6.46 22.26 -2.86
N LEU A 178 -5.51 21.46 -2.36
CA LEU A 178 -4.38 20.94 -3.15
C LEU A 178 -4.78 19.59 -3.75
N GLN A 179 -4.87 19.52 -5.08
CA GLN A 179 -5.15 18.30 -5.81
C GLN A 179 -3.90 17.85 -6.58
N ILE A 180 -3.45 16.62 -6.37
CA ILE A 180 -2.32 16.03 -7.10
C ILE A 180 -2.78 14.72 -7.72
N ALA A 181 -2.64 14.57 -9.04
CA ALA A 181 -3.02 13.34 -9.74
C ALA A 181 -1.93 12.83 -10.67
N SER A 182 -1.77 11.50 -10.70
CA SER A 182 -0.88 10.79 -11.63
C SER A 182 0.55 11.33 -11.67
N SER A 183 1.06 11.82 -10.54
CA SER A 183 2.38 12.46 -10.46
C SER A 183 3.41 11.55 -9.80
N GLU A 184 4.68 11.80 -10.06
CA GLU A 184 5.81 11.02 -9.59
C GLU A 184 6.76 11.92 -8.79
N PHE A 185 7.10 11.51 -7.57
CA PHE A 185 8.03 12.18 -6.68
C PHE A 185 9.22 11.27 -6.42
N ILE A 186 10.42 11.73 -6.73
CA ILE A 186 11.66 10.95 -6.66
C ILE A 186 12.67 11.71 -5.81
N GLY A 187 13.09 11.13 -4.70
CA GLY A 187 14.16 11.69 -3.87
C GLY A 187 15.56 11.41 -4.42
N ASP A 188 16.55 12.05 -3.81
CA ASP A 188 17.97 11.97 -4.22
C ASP A 188 18.67 10.65 -3.81
N GLY A 189 17.88 9.66 -3.41
CA GLY A 189 18.33 8.36 -2.95
C GLY A 189 18.21 8.18 -1.44
N ILE A 190 18.23 6.91 -1.02
CA ILE A 190 17.93 6.50 0.37
C ILE A 190 18.92 7.03 1.42
N ASN A 191 20.08 7.51 1.00
CA ASN A 191 21.18 7.99 1.86
C ASN A 191 21.39 9.51 1.79
N VAL A 192 20.67 10.21 0.90
CA VAL A 192 20.76 11.67 0.75
C VAL A 192 19.49 12.26 1.32
N PRO A 193 19.54 12.88 2.51
CA PRO A 193 18.30 13.30 3.12
C PRO A 193 17.77 14.57 2.49
N ILE A 194 16.45 14.61 2.32
CA ILE A 194 15.70 15.67 1.66
C ILE A 194 14.63 16.24 2.60
N GLU A 195 14.12 17.43 2.25
CA GLU A 195 12.89 17.95 2.82
C GLU A 195 11.66 17.16 2.32
N SER A 196 10.49 17.41 2.91
CA SER A 196 9.25 16.76 2.51
C SER A 196 8.87 17.05 1.07
N PHE A 197 8.30 16.09 0.34
CA PHE A 197 7.82 16.35 -1.02
C PHE A 197 6.64 17.33 -1.02
N VAL A 198 5.68 17.13 -0.10
CA VAL A 198 4.46 17.93 0.01
C VAL A 198 4.25 18.37 1.45
N VAL A 199 4.08 19.68 1.66
CA VAL A 199 3.72 20.28 2.96
C VAL A 199 2.42 21.07 2.81
N VAL A 200 1.42 20.74 3.60
CA VAL A 200 0.09 21.32 3.61
C VAL A 200 -0.13 21.98 4.97
N MET A 201 -0.08 23.31 5.00
CA MET A 201 -0.21 24.10 6.24
C MET A 201 -1.63 24.62 6.47
N LYS A 202 -2.46 24.70 5.42
CA LYS A 202 -3.87 25.12 5.49
C LYS A 202 -4.70 24.37 4.44
N GLY A 203 -6.01 24.41 4.61
CA GLY A 203 -6.93 23.83 3.63
C GLY A 203 -6.88 22.31 3.59
N SER A 204 -7.15 21.72 2.43
CA SER A 204 -7.25 20.27 2.27
C SER A 204 -6.33 19.75 1.18
N VAL A 205 -6.01 18.46 1.22
CA VAL A 205 -5.20 17.80 0.19
C VAL A 205 -5.86 16.50 -0.30
N SER A 206 -5.81 16.29 -1.61
CA SER A 206 -6.26 15.08 -2.29
C SER A 206 -5.18 14.61 -3.28
N ILE A 207 -4.62 13.43 -3.05
CA ILE A 207 -3.57 12.86 -3.90
C ILE A 207 -4.04 11.53 -4.45
N VAL A 208 -4.04 11.40 -5.78
CA VAL A 208 -4.62 10.25 -6.48
C VAL A 208 -3.61 9.65 -7.45
N SER A 209 -3.47 8.32 -7.43
CA SER A 209 -2.69 7.55 -8.42
C SER A 209 -1.26 8.04 -8.60
N SER A 210 -0.64 8.57 -7.54
CA SER A 210 0.71 9.15 -7.58
C SER A 210 1.72 8.24 -6.87
N SER A 211 2.99 8.40 -7.18
CA SER A 211 4.06 7.58 -6.60
C SER A 211 5.15 8.41 -5.94
N PHE A 212 5.61 7.97 -4.76
CA PHE A 212 6.63 8.61 -3.94
C PHE A 212 7.75 7.61 -3.70
N LYS A 213 8.95 7.88 -4.21
CA LYS A 213 10.04 6.91 -4.27
C LYS A 213 11.36 7.50 -3.80
N LYS A 214 12.18 6.67 -3.15
CA LYS A 214 13.59 6.96 -2.85
C LYS A 214 13.83 8.25 -2.02
N GLY A 215 12.82 8.74 -1.31
CA GLY A 215 12.98 9.85 -0.36
C GLY A 215 13.70 9.38 0.90
N SER A 216 14.56 10.23 1.47
CA SER A 216 15.21 9.98 2.76
C SER A 216 14.94 11.16 3.69
N PHE A 217 14.27 10.93 4.82
CA PHE A 217 13.70 12.02 5.63
C PHE A 217 14.37 12.05 7.01
N LYS A 218 15.02 13.17 7.37
CA LYS A 218 15.93 13.26 8.54
C LYS A 218 15.25 13.09 9.90
N GLY A 219 13.94 13.34 10.02
CA GLY A 219 13.24 13.13 11.29
C GLY A 219 11.90 13.86 11.40
N GLU A 220 11.62 14.41 12.57
CA GLU A 220 10.36 15.07 12.90
C GLU A 220 9.91 16.09 11.84
N SER A 221 8.60 16.14 11.59
CA SER A 221 7.98 17.01 10.58
C SER A 221 8.46 16.81 9.14
N CYS A 222 9.17 15.71 8.85
CA CYS A 222 9.60 15.34 7.51
C CYS A 222 8.88 14.07 7.01
N GLY A 223 8.67 13.96 5.71
CA GLY A 223 7.94 12.84 5.13
C GLY A 223 7.59 13.03 3.67
N CYS A 224 6.87 12.07 3.07
CA CYS A 224 6.40 12.29 1.70
C CYS A 224 5.31 13.38 1.69
N ILE A 225 4.33 13.27 2.58
CA ILE A 225 3.22 14.21 2.69
C ILE A 225 3.02 14.59 4.15
N ILE A 226 3.09 15.89 4.44
CA ILE A 226 2.93 16.47 5.78
C ILE A 226 1.73 17.40 5.81
N CYS A 227 0.75 17.09 6.65
CA CYS A 227 -0.40 17.95 6.95
C CYS A 227 -0.23 18.53 8.35
N CYS A 228 -0.05 19.84 8.44
CA CYS A 228 0.24 20.57 9.67
C CYS A 228 -0.51 21.92 9.70
N GLY A 229 -0.21 22.76 10.69
CA GLY A 229 -0.84 24.07 10.83
C GLY A 229 -2.35 23.97 11.01
N THR A 230 -3.12 24.60 10.11
CA THR A 230 -4.58 24.57 10.09
C THR A 230 -5.14 23.79 8.90
N SER A 231 -4.43 22.77 8.40
CA SER A 231 -4.97 21.83 7.42
C SER A 231 -6.21 21.12 7.98
N THR A 232 -7.21 20.81 7.15
CA THR A 232 -8.53 20.33 7.55
C THR A 232 -8.81 18.88 7.16
N SER A 233 -8.28 18.41 6.02
CA SER A 233 -8.42 17.01 5.59
C SER A 233 -7.29 16.55 4.68
N CYS A 234 -7.02 15.24 4.71
CA CYS A 234 -6.01 14.57 3.89
C CYS A 234 -6.59 13.31 3.26
N THR A 235 -6.64 13.26 1.92
CA THR A 235 -7.12 12.10 1.16
C THR A 235 -6.04 11.55 0.24
N ILE A 236 -5.70 10.28 0.39
CA ILE A 236 -4.72 9.55 -0.42
C ILE A 236 -5.42 8.38 -1.09
N GLU A 237 -5.39 8.31 -2.42
CA GLU A 237 -6.09 7.29 -3.19
C GLU A 237 -5.18 6.60 -4.18
N SER A 238 -5.10 5.27 -4.10
CA SER A 238 -4.37 4.41 -5.06
C SER A 238 -2.92 4.85 -5.29
N CYS A 239 -2.23 5.31 -4.24
CA CYS A 239 -0.87 5.83 -4.31
C CYS A 239 0.17 4.78 -3.92
N GLU A 240 1.42 5.00 -4.29
CA GLU A 240 2.54 4.11 -3.99
C GLU A 240 3.65 4.85 -3.23
N PHE A 241 4.04 4.32 -2.07
CA PHE A 241 5.14 4.81 -1.25
C PHE A 241 6.19 3.70 -1.16
N ILE A 242 7.21 3.78 -2.01
CA ILE A 242 8.14 2.68 -2.26
C ILE A 242 9.58 3.14 -1.99
N ASP A 243 10.35 2.33 -1.26
CA ASP A 243 11.77 2.57 -1.03
C ASP A 243 12.10 3.92 -0.38
N ASN A 244 11.22 4.40 0.51
CA ASN A 244 11.46 5.63 1.28
C ASN A 244 12.11 5.31 2.63
N ASN A 245 13.17 6.04 2.99
CA ASN A 245 13.88 5.92 4.26
C ASN A 245 13.33 6.94 5.26
N HIS A 246 12.41 6.49 6.12
CA HIS A 246 11.87 7.31 7.19
C HIS A 246 12.74 7.17 8.45
N LYS A 247 13.39 8.25 8.89
CA LYS A 247 14.06 8.31 10.20
C LYS A 247 13.07 8.55 11.33
N VAL A 248 13.57 8.57 12.57
CA VAL A 248 12.74 8.67 13.79
C VAL A 248 11.78 9.86 13.69
N ASN A 249 10.51 9.63 14.01
CA ASN A 249 9.42 10.62 13.96
C ASN A 249 9.02 11.15 12.57
N SER A 250 9.61 10.66 11.49
CA SER A 250 9.17 10.95 10.11
C SER A 250 8.16 9.90 9.63
N ALA A 251 7.35 10.23 8.62
CA ALA A 251 6.41 9.28 8.04
C ALA A 251 6.21 9.44 6.53
N ALA A 252 5.68 8.43 5.85
CA ALA A 252 5.24 8.61 4.45
C ALA A 252 4.06 9.60 4.39
N VAL A 253 3.05 9.41 5.23
CA VAL A 253 1.93 10.34 5.45
C VAL A 253 1.91 10.74 6.92
N SER A 254 2.09 12.02 7.21
CA SER A 254 2.06 12.55 8.57
C SER A 254 1.01 13.64 8.72
N VAL A 255 0.00 13.41 9.55
CA VAL A 255 -0.94 14.43 10.00
C VAL A 255 -0.60 14.80 11.44
N THR A 256 -0.15 16.02 11.67
CA THR A 256 0.36 16.47 12.99
C THR A 256 -0.49 17.55 13.64
N THR A 257 -1.62 17.91 13.02
CA THR A 257 -2.55 18.91 13.56
C THR A 257 -3.93 18.33 13.78
N SER A 258 -4.51 18.60 14.95
CA SER A 258 -5.88 18.18 15.29
C SER A 258 -6.95 18.94 14.49
N THR A 259 -6.59 20.03 13.79
CA THR A 259 -7.52 20.68 12.86
C THR A 259 -7.80 19.82 11.64
N CYS A 260 -6.88 18.90 11.32
CA CYS A 260 -7.06 17.93 10.25
C CYS A 260 -7.88 16.77 10.80
N THR A 261 -9.19 16.96 10.85
CA THR A 261 -10.11 16.00 11.48
C THR A 261 -10.23 14.70 10.70
N GLN A 262 -9.87 14.69 9.41
CA GLN A 262 -10.05 13.53 8.55
C GLN A 262 -8.78 13.13 7.79
N LEU A 263 -8.38 11.87 7.98
CA LEU A 263 -7.41 11.16 7.15
C LEU A 263 -8.12 10.00 6.43
N ILE A 264 -8.14 10.03 5.11
CA ILE A 264 -8.60 8.93 4.25
C ILE A 264 -7.42 8.39 3.45
N ILE A 265 -7.15 7.10 3.57
CA ILE A 265 -6.23 6.37 2.69
C ILE A 265 -7.03 5.24 2.07
N LYS A 266 -7.23 5.24 0.76
CA LYS A 266 -8.09 4.25 0.10
C LYS A 266 -7.51 3.74 -1.20
N GLY A 267 -7.98 2.59 -1.63
CA GLY A 267 -7.72 2.04 -2.95
C GLY A 267 -8.92 1.22 -3.40
N THR A 268 -8.68 0.31 -4.32
CA THR A 268 -9.66 -0.67 -4.80
C THR A 268 -9.03 -2.06 -4.81
N ALA A 269 -9.84 -3.10 -4.98
CA ALA A 269 -9.33 -4.47 -5.09
C ALA A 269 -8.32 -4.64 -6.25
N SER A 270 -8.46 -3.87 -7.34
CA SER A 270 -7.56 -3.92 -8.51
C SER A 270 -6.41 -2.93 -8.44
N LYS A 271 -6.54 -1.83 -7.68
CA LYS A 271 -5.52 -0.79 -7.53
C LYS A 271 -5.46 -0.35 -6.07
N ARG A 272 -4.59 -1.00 -5.31
CA ARG A 272 -4.42 -0.78 -3.87
C ARG A 272 -3.44 0.37 -3.61
N THR A 273 -3.56 1.01 -2.45
CA THR A 273 -2.51 1.93 -1.98
C THR A 273 -1.40 1.09 -1.35
N ILE A 274 -0.14 1.36 -1.69
CA ILE A 274 0.99 0.52 -1.29
C ILE A 274 1.97 1.33 -0.46
N PHE A 275 2.32 0.79 0.70
CA PHE A 275 3.45 1.21 1.52
C PHE A 275 4.41 0.03 1.60
N SER A 276 5.61 0.20 1.03
CA SER A 276 6.66 -0.81 1.07
C SER A 276 7.98 -0.17 1.41
N GLY A 277 8.66 -0.75 2.39
CA GLY A 277 9.92 -0.22 2.89
C GLY A 277 11.09 -0.76 2.10
N LEU A 278 12.27 -0.50 2.63
CA LEU A 278 13.50 -0.99 2.06
C LEU A 278 13.69 -2.45 2.50
N ASN A 279 14.31 -3.23 1.63
CA ASN A 279 14.69 -4.63 1.90
C ASN A 279 15.35 -4.83 3.29
N VAL A 280 15.46 -6.09 3.74
CA VAL A 280 15.96 -6.47 5.08
C VAL A 280 17.31 -5.85 5.51
N THR A 281 18.09 -5.27 4.60
CA THR A 281 19.36 -4.60 4.90
C THR A 281 19.22 -3.13 5.30
N ASN A 282 18.04 -2.53 5.17
CA ASN A 282 17.82 -1.10 5.36
C ASN A 282 16.59 -0.85 6.24
N PRO A 283 16.71 -1.00 7.57
CA PRO A 283 15.58 -0.78 8.46
C PRO A 283 15.13 0.68 8.49
N ILE A 284 13.85 0.88 8.79
CA ILE A 284 13.16 2.17 8.86
C ILE A 284 12.89 2.49 10.34
N SER A 285 13.21 3.69 10.81
CA SER A 285 12.98 4.07 12.21
C SER A 285 11.77 5.01 12.41
N GLY A 286 11.15 5.44 11.31
CA GLY A 286 9.90 6.21 11.26
C GLY A 286 8.67 5.35 10.97
N GLN A 287 7.60 5.98 10.50
CA GLN A 287 6.32 5.34 10.22
C GLN A 287 5.95 5.35 8.73
N TYR A 288 4.95 4.56 8.34
CA TYR A 288 4.28 4.85 7.07
C TYR A 288 3.19 5.89 7.26
N VAL A 289 2.32 5.68 8.25
CA VAL A 289 1.22 6.58 8.56
C VAL A 289 1.37 7.02 10.01
N LYS A 290 1.43 8.33 10.22
CA LYS A 290 1.38 8.96 11.55
C LYS A 290 0.24 9.97 11.56
N THR A 291 -0.67 9.88 12.51
CA THR A 291 -1.85 10.76 12.52
C THR A 291 -2.36 11.09 13.91
N VAL A 292 -2.87 12.32 14.04
CA VAL A 292 -3.65 12.86 15.18
C VAL A 292 -5.05 13.31 14.71
N SER A 293 -5.58 12.65 13.67
CA SER A 293 -6.92 12.90 13.15
C SER A 293 -7.98 12.11 13.92
N SER A 294 -9.09 12.77 14.23
CA SER A 294 -10.23 12.14 14.88
C SER A 294 -10.96 11.12 13.99
N LYS A 295 -10.93 11.28 12.67
CA LYS A 295 -11.50 10.32 11.71
C LYS A 295 -10.43 9.74 10.80
N VAL A 296 -10.09 8.47 11.03
CA VAL A 296 -9.10 7.73 10.24
C VAL A 296 -9.80 6.60 9.48
N SER A 297 -9.79 6.66 8.16
CA SER A 297 -10.35 5.63 7.29
C SER A 297 -9.29 5.10 6.34
N ILE A 298 -8.85 3.87 6.56
CA ILE A 298 -7.83 3.20 5.74
C ILE A 298 -8.47 1.99 5.08
N SER A 299 -8.44 1.90 3.75
CA SER A 299 -9.02 0.78 3.03
C SER A 299 -8.22 0.35 1.82
N TYR A 300 -8.32 -0.93 1.46
CA TYR A 300 -7.63 -1.51 0.29
C TYR A 300 -6.16 -1.09 0.19
N SER A 301 -5.45 -1.18 1.31
CA SER A 301 -4.06 -0.73 1.45
C SER A 301 -3.14 -1.87 1.86
N ASP A 302 -1.96 -1.91 1.27
CA ASP A 302 -0.90 -2.89 1.53
C ASP A 302 0.25 -2.22 2.29
N PHE A 303 0.61 -2.79 3.43
CA PHE A 303 1.77 -2.45 4.23
C PHE A 303 2.67 -3.68 4.25
N ILE A 304 3.77 -3.66 3.49
CA ILE A 304 4.51 -4.88 3.18
C ILE A 304 6.02 -4.74 3.26
N ASP A 305 6.66 -5.87 3.57
CA ASP A 305 8.09 -6.13 3.36
C ASP A 305 9.00 -5.07 4.00
N THR A 306 9.02 -4.96 5.33
CA THR A 306 9.79 -3.93 6.06
C THR A 306 10.33 -4.41 7.40
N ILE A 307 11.46 -3.85 7.82
CA ILE A 307 11.98 -3.96 9.18
C ILE A 307 11.98 -2.57 9.81
N PHE A 308 11.30 -2.44 10.96
CA PHE A 308 11.28 -1.22 11.75
C PHE A 308 12.25 -1.27 12.92
N THR A 309 13.07 -0.23 13.09
CA THR A 309 13.89 0.00 14.30
C THR A 309 13.27 1.08 15.18
N ASP A 310 13.82 1.27 16.38
CA ASP A 310 13.42 2.35 17.30
C ASP A 310 11.89 2.39 17.51
N ASN A 311 11.25 3.56 17.46
CA ASN A 311 9.80 3.66 17.61
C ASN A 311 9.02 3.48 16.29
N GLY A 312 9.64 2.89 15.26
CA GLY A 312 9.04 2.72 13.94
C GLY A 312 7.95 1.64 13.91
N ASN A 313 6.90 1.88 13.12
CA ASN A 313 5.79 0.96 12.88
C ASN A 313 5.00 1.37 11.64
N ALA A 314 4.14 0.49 11.12
CA ALA A 314 3.37 0.84 9.92
C ALA A 314 2.38 1.99 10.18
N ILE A 315 1.56 1.90 11.23
CA ILE A 315 0.55 2.92 11.55
C ILE A 315 0.65 3.35 13.01
N LEU A 316 0.93 4.64 13.24
CA LEU A 316 0.82 5.32 14.53
C LEU A 316 -0.38 6.26 14.53
N ILE A 317 -1.32 6.02 15.45
CA ILE A 317 -2.46 6.90 15.74
C ILE A 317 -2.27 7.42 17.17
N ASP A 318 -2.20 8.73 17.34
CA ASP A 318 -2.12 9.38 18.64
C ASP A 318 -3.20 10.46 18.70
N GLU A 319 -4.38 10.07 19.19
CA GLU A 319 -5.58 10.89 19.15
C GLU A 319 -6.08 11.17 20.57
N GLN A 320 -6.27 12.46 20.86
CA GLN A 320 -6.63 12.98 22.17
C GLN A 320 -8.08 13.51 22.22
N GLN A 321 -8.86 13.32 21.16
CA GLN A 321 -10.27 13.67 21.01
C GLN A 321 -11.13 12.43 20.74
N ALA A 322 -12.45 12.64 20.62
CA ALA A 322 -13.38 11.60 20.24
C ALA A 322 -13.07 11.11 18.81
N SER A 323 -12.93 9.80 18.62
CA SER A 323 -12.37 9.27 17.38
C SER A 323 -13.10 8.07 16.75
N GLU A 324 -13.00 7.99 15.42
CA GLU A 324 -13.50 6.90 14.58
C GLU A 324 -12.34 6.41 13.70
N ILE A 325 -11.85 5.21 14.00
CA ILE A 325 -10.76 4.53 13.30
C ILE A 325 -11.35 3.32 12.59
N SER A 326 -11.20 3.27 11.28
CA SER A 326 -11.70 2.18 10.44
C SER A 326 -10.62 1.69 9.48
N LEU A 327 -10.27 0.41 9.60
CA LEU A 327 -9.38 -0.30 8.69
C LEU A 327 -10.16 -1.41 7.98
N ILE A 328 -10.23 -1.37 6.65
CA ILE A 328 -11.04 -2.32 5.87
C ILE A 328 -10.24 -2.89 4.70
N TRP A 329 -10.18 -4.22 4.54
CA TRP A 329 -9.43 -4.84 3.44
C TRP A 329 -7.94 -4.44 3.40
N CYS A 330 -7.34 -4.20 4.56
CA CYS A 330 -5.92 -3.86 4.69
C CYS A 330 -5.07 -5.13 4.82
N ASN A 331 -3.85 -5.09 4.30
CA ASN A 331 -2.91 -6.20 4.35
C ASN A 331 -1.59 -5.73 4.99
N PHE A 332 -1.24 -6.34 6.10
CA PHE A 332 0.02 -6.17 6.81
C PHE A 332 0.78 -7.48 6.69
N THR A 333 1.80 -7.52 5.83
CA THR A 333 2.54 -8.77 5.56
C THR A 333 4.04 -8.56 5.67
N ASN A 334 4.72 -9.48 6.37
CA ASN A 334 6.18 -9.50 6.50
C ASN A 334 6.75 -8.17 7.04
N ILE A 335 6.12 -7.67 8.11
CA ILE A 335 6.57 -6.49 8.85
C ILE A 335 7.31 -6.97 10.09
N LYS A 336 8.56 -6.60 10.24
CA LYS A 336 9.40 -7.00 11.37
C LYS A 336 9.79 -5.78 12.18
N SER A 337 10.15 -6.00 13.44
CA SER A 337 10.85 -5.00 14.22
C SER A 337 11.95 -5.62 15.08
N ASP A 338 13.10 -4.96 15.10
CA ASP A 338 14.23 -5.20 16.00
C ASP A 338 14.32 -4.13 17.10
N SER A 339 13.24 -3.37 17.29
CA SER A 339 13.14 -2.30 18.26
C SER A 339 13.45 -2.75 19.69
N LYS A 340 14.00 -1.81 20.46
CA LYS A 340 14.24 -1.89 21.91
C LYS A 340 13.24 -1.02 22.70
N SER A 341 12.07 -0.75 22.13
CA SER A 341 11.04 0.05 22.77
C SER A 341 9.66 -0.59 22.59
N PHE A 342 8.70 -0.16 23.40
CA PHE A 342 7.31 -0.61 23.38
C PHE A 342 6.64 -0.28 22.04
N VAL A 343 6.69 -1.20 21.08
CA VAL A 343 6.12 -0.95 19.75
C VAL A 343 5.48 -2.20 19.17
N SER A 344 4.21 -2.04 18.79
CA SER A 344 3.55 -2.95 17.87
C SER A 344 4.05 -2.71 16.45
N THR A 345 4.41 -3.78 15.75
CA THR A 345 4.98 -3.72 14.41
C THR A 345 4.04 -3.12 13.37
N CYS A 346 2.75 -3.44 13.47
CA CYS A 346 1.76 -3.16 12.44
C CYS A 346 0.91 -1.93 12.83
N ILE A 347 0.23 -1.93 13.98
CA ILE A 347 -0.59 -0.78 14.42
C ILE A 347 -0.30 -0.42 15.88
N LYS A 348 -0.02 0.84 16.17
CA LYS A 348 0.02 1.40 17.51
C LYS A 348 -0.98 2.55 17.59
N SER A 349 -2.00 2.41 18.42
CA SER A 349 -2.98 3.47 18.65
C SER A 349 -3.04 3.85 20.12
N GLN A 350 -2.88 5.14 20.39
CA GLN A 350 -3.20 5.78 21.67
C GLN A 350 -4.46 6.61 21.47
N LEU A 351 -5.54 6.23 22.15
CA LEU A 351 -6.88 6.78 21.94
C LEU A 351 -7.41 7.38 23.24
N SER A 352 -8.21 8.44 23.14
CA SER A 352 -8.78 9.08 24.33
C SER A 352 -9.93 8.28 24.95
N SER A 353 -9.70 7.74 26.14
CA SER A 353 -10.78 7.26 27.00
C SER A 353 -11.67 8.42 27.46
N GLU A 354 -11.14 9.63 27.67
CA GLU A 354 -11.95 10.76 28.15
C GLU A 354 -13.08 11.13 27.19
N TYR A 355 -12.79 11.15 25.89
CA TYR A 355 -13.75 11.56 24.86
C TYR A 355 -14.41 10.39 24.12
N GLY A 356 -13.87 9.17 24.26
CA GLY A 356 -14.39 7.97 23.63
C GLY A 356 -13.81 7.71 22.25
N PHE A 357 -13.97 6.47 21.77
CA PHE A 357 -13.42 6.04 20.49
C PHE A 357 -14.18 4.86 19.90
N GLN A 358 -14.10 4.72 18.59
CA GLN A 358 -14.49 3.52 17.86
C GLN A 358 -13.31 3.05 17.03
N PHE A 359 -12.79 1.86 17.33
CA PHE A 359 -11.76 1.19 16.54
C PHE A 359 -12.38 -0.03 15.84
N ASN A 360 -12.37 -0.04 14.52
CA ASN A 360 -12.88 -1.13 13.70
C ASN A 360 -11.82 -1.61 12.71
N ALA A 361 -11.50 -2.90 12.76
CA ALA A 361 -10.75 -3.58 11.72
C ALA A 361 -11.62 -4.67 11.09
N GLU A 362 -11.78 -4.64 9.77
CA GLU A 362 -12.66 -5.53 9.03
C GLU A 362 -11.94 -6.12 7.82
N ASN A 363 -12.04 -7.44 7.62
CA ASN A 363 -11.46 -8.13 6.48
C ASN A 363 -9.96 -7.83 6.28
N CYS A 364 -9.23 -7.63 7.38
CA CYS A 364 -7.81 -7.30 7.37
C CYS A 364 -6.94 -8.56 7.55
N LEU A 365 -5.80 -8.59 6.87
CA LEU A 365 -4.77 -9.62 7.01
C LEU A 365 -3.58 -9.06 7.78
N PHE A 366 -3.17 -9.77 8.84
CA PHE A 366 -1.94 -9.54 9.58
C PHE A 366 -1.13 -10.84 9.56
N SER A 367 -0.18 -10.93 8.64
CA SER A 367 0.64 -12.12 8.41
C SER A 367 2.11 -11.83 8.61
N ASP A 368 2.80 -12.68 9.37
CA ASP A 368 4.24 -12.53 9.58
C ASP A 368 4.65 -11.16 10.15
N CYS A 369 3.78 -10.54 10.98
CA CYS A 369 4.16 -9.37 11.80
C CYS A 369 5.03 -9.89 12.97
N ARG A 370 6.35 -9.63 12.98
CA ARG A 370 7.29 -10.23 13.95
C ARG A 370 8.07 -9.19 14.75
N TYR A 371 7.96 -9.26 16.06
CA TYR A 371 8.81 -8.54 16.99
C TYR A 371 9.99 -9.42 17.43
N SER A 372 11.21 -8.91 17.29
CA SER A 372 12.47 -9.65 17.53
C SER A 372 13.39 -9.00 18.58
N GLY A 373 12.87 -8.03 19.35
CA GLY A 373 13.63 -7.36 20.41
C GLY A 373 14.16 -8.33 21.47
N ILE A 374 15.41 -8.13 21.89
CA ILE A 374 16.18 -9.01 22.80
C ILE A 374 15.86 -8.83 24.29
N ASN A 375 15.09 -7.80 24.66
CA ASN A 375 14.70 -7.51 26.04
C ASN A 375 13.28 -8.03 26.33
N GLN A 376 12.93 -8.25 27.61
CA GLN A 376 11.59 -8.64 28.09
C GLN A 376 10.53 -7.51 27.92
N GLU A 377 10.58 -6.79 26.81
CA GLU A 377 9.72 -5.64 26.52
C GLU A 377 8.50 -6.10 25.71
N LEU A 378 7.36 -5.43 25.95
CA LEU A 378 6.05 -5.81 25.42
C LEU A 378 5.93 -5.42 23.93
N GLY A 379 5.91 -6.40 23.03
CA GLY A 379 5.69 -6.22 21.60
C GLY A 379 4.68 -7.23 21.03
N CYS A 380 3.89 -6.79 20.06
CA CYS A 380 2.87 -7.58 19.34
C CYS A 380 2.65 -7.01 17.92
N ALA A 381 1.69 -7.56 17.15
CA ALA A 381 1.34 -6.97 15.86
C ALA A 381 0.55 -5.66 16.01
N ILE A 382 -0.44 -5.65 16.92
CA ILE A 382 -1.39 -4.54 17.12
C ILE A 382 -1.45 -4.19 18.60
N THR A 383 -1.27 -2.91 18.93
CA THR A 383 -1.50 -2.36 20.28
C THR A 383 -2.56 -1.27 20.21
N ILE A 384 -3.60 -1.43 21.03
CA ILE A 384 -4.62 -0.41 21.26
C ILE A 384 -4.56 -0.02 22.73
N GLN A 385 -4.25 1.25 22.98
CA GLN A 385 -4.05 1.81 24.31
C GLN A 385 -4.95 3.02 24.55
N SER A 386 -5.42 3.15 25.78
CA SER A 386 -6.09 4.36 26.24
C SER A 386 -5.91 4.58 27.73
N GLU A 387 -5.90 5.84 28.16
CA GLU A 387 -5.77 6.23 29.56
C GLU A 387 -6.99 5.81 30.40
N LEU A 388 -6.85 5.85 31.72
CA LEU A 388 -7.99 5.71 32.63
C LEU A 388 -8.85 6.99 32.60
N SER A 389 -10.15 6.84 32.46
CA SER A 389 -11.12 7.92 32.59
C SER A 389 -12.42 7.46 33.26
N GLU A 390 -12.95 8.30 34.15
CA GLU A 390 -14.25 8.12 34.80
C GLU A 390 -15.41 8.73 34.00
N ARG A 391 -15.14 9.46 32.91
CA ARG A 391 -16.20 10.06 32.10
C ARG A 391 -17.02 8.99 31.38
N SER A 392 -18.33 9.22 31.31
CA SER A 392 -19.21 8.42 30.47
C SER A 392 -18.94 8.77 29.00
N ALA A 393 -18.34 7.83 28.26
CA ALA A 393 -18.06 7.94 26.84
C ALA A 393 -18.17 6.56 26.18
N VAL A 394 -18.51 6.54 24.89
CA VAL A 394 -18.60 5.29 24.11
C VAL A 394 -17.19 4.87 23.69
N ARG A 395 -16.82 3.64 24.03
CA ARG A 395 -15.52 3.05 23.70
C ARG A 395 -15.75 1.67 23.10
N THR A 396 -15.38 1.49 21.84
CA THR A 396 -15.63 0.24 21.13
C THR A 396 -14.40 -0.20 20.36
N ILE A 397 -14.04 -1.47 20.50
CA ILE A 397 -13.00 -2.15 19.70
C ILE A 397 -13.66 -3.33 19.02
N ARG A 398 -13.55 -3.39 17.70
CA ARG A 398 -14.14 -4.46 16.88
C ARG A 398 -13.14 -4.98 15.85
N PHE A 399 -12.98 -6.29 15.84
CA PHE A 399 -12.33 -7.03 14.76
C PHE A 399 -13.37 -7.94 14.11
N THR A 400 -13.52 -7.84 12.79
CA THR A 400 -14.51 -8.64 12.03
C THR A 400 -13.84 -9.29 10.83
N GLU A 401 -13.98 -10.61 10.67
CA GLU A 401 -13.45 -11.36 9.52
C GLU A 401 -11.94 -11.11 9.28
N CYS A 402 -11.18 -10.85 10.33
CA CYS A 402 -9.74 -10.61 10.23
C CYS A 402 -8.96 -11.93 10.28
N ILE A 403 -7.82 -11.99 9.58
CA ILE A 403 -6.90 -13.13 9.61
C ILE A 403 -5.59 -12.67 10.23
N LEU A 404 -5.21 -13.27 11.35
CA LEU A 404 -3.99 -12.97 12.08
C LEU A 404 -3.14 -14.23 12.17
N THR A 405 -2.10 -14.33 11.34
CA THR A 405 -1.31 -15.55 11.23
C THR A 405 0.19 -15.37 11.31
N ASN A 406 0.86 -16.30 11.99
CA ASN A 406 2.31 -16.33 12.17
C ASN A 406 2.89 -15.02 12.73
N ASN A 407 2.12 -14.33 13.59
CA ASN A 407 2.56 -13.13 14.26
C ASN A 407 3.35 -13.50 15.51
N ARG A 408 4.43 -12.76 15.78
CA ARG A 408 5.30 -13.02 16.93
C ARG A 408 5.45 -11.79 17.79
N GLY A 409 5.04 -11.92 19.04
CA GLY A 409 5.31 -10.93 20.07
C GLY A 409 6.39 -11.42 21.03
N ASN A 410 6.99 -10.47 21.74
CA ASN A 410 7.85 -10.73 22.89
C ASN A 410 7.29 -9.98 24.09
N GLY A 411 7.42 -10.53 25.30
CA GLY A 411 6.93 -9.94 26.55
C GLY A 411 5.40 -9.86 26.70
N CYS A 412 4.62 -9.97 25.63
CA CYS A 412 3.17 -9.71 25.62
C CYS A 412 2.38 -10.80 24.90
N CYS A 413 1.78 -10.50 23.74
CA CYS A 413 0.99 -11.44 22.95
C CYS A 413 1.44 -11.49 21.50
N GLY A 414 1.07 -12.55 20.78
CA GLY A 414 1.46 -12.70 19.38
C GLY A 414 0.78 -11.69 18.46
N ALA A 415 -0.52 -11.45 18.62
CA ALA A 415 -1.31 -10.67 17.67
C ALA A 415 -1.82 -9.34 18.22
N ILE A 416 -2.74 -9.34 19.19
CA ILE A 416 -3.47 -8.13 19.61
C ILE A 416 -3.31 -7.88 21.11
N LEU A 417 -2.75 -6.71 21.46
CA LEU A 417 -2.78 -6.15 22.80
C LEU A 417 -3.87 -5.07 22.87
N VAL A 418 -4.81 -5.25 23.78
CA VAL A 418 -5.77 -4.23 24.18
C VAL A 418 -5.45 -3.82 25.61
N ASP A 419 -5.10 -2.57 25.84
CA ASP A 419 -4.74 -2.03 27.15
C ASP A 419 -5.49 -0.72 27.39
N VAL A 420 -6.72 -0.87 27.86
CA VAL A 420 -7.70 0.22 27.94
C VAL A 420 -8.05 0.42 29.41
N GLY A 421 -7.72 1.60 29.94
CA GLY A 421 -7.94 1.92 31.34
C GLY A 421 -9.42 2.02 31.75
N SER A 422 -10.34 2.20 30.81
CA SER A 422 -11.77 2.39 31.06
C SER A 422 -12.65 1.28 30.49
N GLN A 423 -13.91 1.22 30.94
CA GLN A 423 -14.89 0.28 30.37
C GLN A 423 -15.02 0.46 28.86
N CYS A 424 -14.95 -0.64 28.13
CA CYS A 424 -14.92 -0.67 26.66
C CYS A 424 -15.59 -1.93 26.10
N THR A 425 -16.41 -1.76 25.07
CA THR A 425 -16.99 -2.90 24.35
C THR A 425 -15.95 -3.50 23.40
N ILE A 426 -15.57 -4.76 23.62
CA ILE A 426 -14.58 -5.45 22.79
C ILE A 426 -15.26 -6.65 22.12
N ASN A 427 -15.19 -6.74 20.80
CA ASN A 427 -15.74 -7.85 20.02
C ASN A 427 -14.76 -8.33 18.95
N VAL A 428 -14.60 -9.65 18.85
CA VAL A 428 -13.80 -10.30 17.80
C VAL A 428 -14.68 -11.35 17.14
N ILE A 429 -15.12 -11.03 15.92
CA ILE A 429 -16.21 -11.71 15.23
C ILE A 429 -15.64 -12.36 13.96
N ASP A 430 -15.94 -13.64 13.74
CA ASP A 430 -15.59 -14.39 12.52
C ASP A 430 -14.10 -14.29 12.13
N SER A 431 -13.23 -14.01 13.11
CA SER A 431 -11.80 -13.80 12.88
C SER A 431 -11.03 -15.09 13.10
N TYR A 432 -9.90 -15.22 12.41
CA TYR A 432 -9.06 -16.40 12.41
C TYR A 432 -7.67 -16.09 12.92
N PHE A 433 -7.23 -16.87 13.91
CA PHE A 433 -5.90 -16.78 14.49
C PHE A 433 -5.14 -18.07 14.26
N ASN A 434 -3.87 -18.00 13.86
CA ASN A 434 -3.12 -19.22 13.59
C ASN A 434 -1.61 -19.03 13.61
N GLU A 435 -0.89 -19.95 14.25
CA GLU A 435 0.57 -19.89 14.42
C GLU A 435 1.07 -18.60 15.09
N ASN A 436 0.21 -17.85 15.77
CA ASN A 436 0.68 -16.70 16.53
C ASN A 436 1.41 -17.19 17.78
N SER A 437 2.41 -16.43 18.21
CA SER A 437 3.21 -16.76 19.38
C SER A 437 3.51 -15.51 20.19
N GLY A 438 3.20 -15.56 21.48
CA GLY A 438 3.51 -14.52 22.45
C GLY A 438 3.93 -15.13 23.78
N THR A 439 4.46 -14.28 24.67
CA THR A 439 4.97 -14.71 25.98
C THR A 439 3.85 -14.99 26.98
N GLU A 440 2.84 -14.12 27.04
CA GLU A 440 1.67 -14.29 27.93
C GLU A 440 0.55 -15.03 27.21
N ALA A 441 0.09 -14.52 26.06
CA ALA A 441 -0.97 -15.11 25.25
C ALA A 441 -0.50 -15.28 23.80
N ASN A 442 -0.92 -16.34 23.12
CA ASN A 442 -0.50 -16.53 21.74
C ASN A 442 -1.26 -15.63 20.77
N ASP A 443 -2.55 -15.34 21.01
CA ASP A 443 -3.36 -14.52 20.12
C ASP A 443 -3.64 -13.12 20.70
N ILE A 444 -4.42 -13.04 21.77
CA ILE A 444 -4.90 -11.75 22.30
C ILE A 444 -4.59 -11.63 23.79
N LEU A 445 -4.05 -10.48 24.20
CA LEU A 445 -3.97 -10.07 25.60
C LEU A 445 -4.84 -8.83 25.81
N ILE A 446 -5.75 -8.90 26.78
CA ILE A 446 -6.64 -7.79 27.14
C ILE A 446 -6.35 -7.39 28.59
N LYS A 447 -6.01 -6.12 28.81
CA LYS A 447 -5.98 -5.44 30.10
C LYS A 447 -7.14 -4.46 30.12
N SER A 448 -8.11 -4.71 30.99
CA SER A 448 -9.37 -3.96 31.01
C SER A 448 -9.89 -3.74 32.43
N THR A 449 -10.76 -2.75 32.57
CA THR A 449 -11.56 -2.52 33.77
C THR A 449 -13.00 -3.05 33.65
N ASN A 450 -13.33 -3.73 32.55
CA ASN A 450 -14.62 -4.40 32.36
C ASN A 450 -14.89 -5.47 33.42
N PHE A 451 -16.18 -5.70 33.69
CA PHE A 451 -16.61 -6.83 34.51
C PHE A 451 -16.61 -8.14 33.72
N GLU A 452 -16.47 -9.28 34.41
CA GLU A 452 -16.39 -10.61 33.77
C GLU A 452 -17.65 -10.97 32.95
N ASN A 453 -18.82 -10.48 33.35
CA ASN A 453 -20.06 -10.66 32.61
C ASN A 453 -20.13 -9.82 31.32
N GLU A 454 -19.32 -8.79 31.17
CA GLU A 454 -19.27 -7.90 29.98
C GLU A 454 -18.22 -8.36 28.96
N LEU A 455 -17.14 -8.99 29.43
CA LEU A 455 -16.06 -9.52 28.61
C LEU A 455 -15.85 -11.00 28.90
N ASN A 456 -16.47 -11.85 28.08
CA ASN A 456 -16.49 -13.30 28.23
C ASN A 456 -16.41 -14.00 26.86
N SER A 457 -16.60 -15.32 26.82
CA SER A 457 -16.48 -16.13 25.61
C SER A 457 -17.46 -15.74 24.49
N THR A 458 -18.60 -15.11 24.80
CA THR A 458 -19.57 -14.67 23.78
C THR A 458 -19.03 -13.54 22.89
N ASN A 459 -18.09 -12.73 23.40
CA ASN A 459 -17.40 -11.69 22.62
C ASN A 459 -16.49 -12.26 21.52
N PHE A 460 -16.21 -13.57 21.56
CA PHE A 460 -15.26 -14.25 20.67
C PHE A 460 -15.85 -15.52 20.01
N ASN A 461 -17.12 -15.87 20.26
CA ASN A 461 -17.66 -17.21 20.01
C ASN A 461 -17.74 -17.63 18.53
N SER A 462 -17.71 -16.67 17.61
CA SER A 462 -17.66 -16.93 16.17
C SER A 462 -16.24 -16.90 15.59
N SER A 463 -15.23 -16.65 16.43
CA SER A 463 -13.82 -16.63 16.04
C SER A 463 -13.13 -17.95 16.41
N TYR A 464 -12.03 -18.22 15.73
CA TYR A 464 -11.31 -19.49 15.83
C TYR A 464 -9.81 -19.29 15.99
N SER A 465 -9.14 -20.24 16.63
CA SER A 465 -7.68 -20.25 16.72
C SER A 465 -7.08 -21.64 16.61
N ASP A 466 -6.02 -21.72 15.82
CA ASP A 466 -5.12 -22.87 15.73
C ASP A 466 -3.72 -22.57 16.29
N SER A 467 -3.55 -21.41 16.92
CA SER A 467 -2.37 -21.09 17.72
C SER A 467 -2.31 -21.97 18.97
N LEU A 468 -1.11 -22.06 19.56
CA LEU A 468 -0.95 -22.72 20.85
C LEU A 468 -1.79 -22.05 21.93
N GLN A 469 -2.31 -22.81 22.89
CA GLN A 469 -2.99 -22.26 24.05
C GLN A 469 -1.98 -21.72 25.08
N PRO A 470 -2.32 -20.69 25.87
CA PRO A 470 -3.60 -19.99 25.90
C PRO A 470 -3.79 -19.04 24.69
N ASN A 471 -4.99 -19.02 24.10
CA ASN A 471 -5.29 -18.15 22.96
C ASN A 471 -5.50 -16.71 23.42
N ILE A 472 -6.43 -16.52 24.36
CA ILE A 472 -6.79 -15.21 24.90
C ILE A 472 -6.60 -15.21 26.40
N ILE A 473 -5.93 -14.15 26.89
CA ILE A 473 -5.84 -13.85 28.32
C ILE A 473 -6.50 -12.49 28.57
N ILE A 474 -7.33 -12.42 29.60
CA ILE A 474 -7.97 -11.20 30.08
C ILE A 474 -7.50 -10.95 31.52
N ASN A 475 -6.99 -9.75 31.78
CA ASN A 475 -6.58 -9.27 33.08
C ASN A 475 -7.51 -8.13 33.51
N ASN A 476 -8.39 -8.41 34.49
CA ASN A 476 -9.34 -7.45 35.04
C ASN A 476 -9.01 -7.20 36.51
N ASN A 477 -8.42 -6.04 36.85
CA ASN A 477 -8.22 -5.54 38.22
C ASN A 477 -7.98 -6.63 39.30
N GLN A 478 -6.95 -7.49 39.09
CA GLN A 478 -6.49 -8.61 39.94
C GLN A 478 -7.00 -10.03 39.63
N GLN A 479 -7.95 -10.21 38.71
CA GLN A 479 -8.38 -11.54 38.26
C GLN A 479 -7.97 -11.78 36.80
N GLN A 480 -7.38 -12.94 36.56
CA GLN A 480 -7.00 -13.41 35.23
C GLN A 480 -8.00 -14.46 34.75
N SER A 481 -8.49 -14.34 33.53
CA SER A 481 -9.28 -15.38 32.86
C SER A 481 -8.65 -15.78 31.54
N ILE A 482 -8.88 -17.04 31.16
CA ILE A 482 -8.34 -17.64 29.93
C ILE A 482 -9.53 -18.05 29.06
N ILE A 483 -9.53 -17.60 27.80
CA ILE A 483 -10.48 -18.04 26.79
C ILE A 483 -9.70 -18.74 25.70
N ASN A 484 -10.01 -20.03 25.49
CA ASN A 484 -9.48 -20.78 24.37
C ASN A 484 -10.53 -20.79 23.26
N LEU A 485 -10.10 -20.42 22.05
CA LEU A 485 -10.98 -20.38 20.89
C LEU A 485 -11.13 -21.78 20.31
N ASN A 486 -12.21 -21.98 19.55
CA ASN A 486 -12.42 -23.25 18.87
C ASN A 486 -11.41 -23.42 17.74
N HIS A 487 -10.99 -24.67 17.51
CA HIS A 487 -10.25 -25.05 16.31
C HIS A 487 -11.11 -24.80 15.06
N PHE A 488 -10.49 -24.28 13.99
CA PHE A 488 -11.15 -24.18 12.69
C PHE A 488 -10.61 -25.25 11.75
N PRO A 489 -11.46 -26.05 11.09
CA PRO A 489 -11.02 -27.08 10.15
C PRO A 489 -10.40 -26.53 8.85
N GLY A 490 -10.17 -25.23 8.76
CA GLY A 490 -9.46 -24.55 7.66
C GLY A 490 -7.93 -24.70 7.71
N SER A 491 -7.37 -25.07 8.86
CA SER A 491 -5.97 -25.52 8.93
C SER A 491 -5.89 -26.96 9.38
N ILE A 492 -5.23 -27.77 8.56
CA ILE A 492 -5.01 -29.18 8.84
C ILE A 492 -3.53 -29.45 8.95
N PHE A 493 -3.16 -30.23 9.96
CA PHE A 493 -1.81 -30.69 10.18
C PHE A 493 -1.67 -32.11 9.65
N VAL A 494 -0.55 -32.38 8.98
CA VAL A 494 -0.17 -33.73 8.54
C VAL A 494 1.15 -34.14 9.16
N SER A 495 1.21 -35.40 9.61
CA SER A 495 2.43 -36.00 10.10
C SER A 495 2.45 -37.52 9.92
N ASN A 496 3.61 -38.02 9.51
CA ASN A 496 3.93 -39.42 9.38
C ASN A 496 4.24 -40.11 10.71
N LYS A 497 4.36 -39.35 11.80
CA LYS A 497 4.56 -39.89 13.15
C LYS A 497 3.34 -40.67 13.61
N ALA A 498 3.57 -41.76 14.34
CA ALA A 498 2.50 -42.51 14.97
C ALA A 498 1.81 -41.65 16.05
N VAL A 499 0.47 -41.64 16.06
CA VAL A 499 -0.33 -40.92 17.06
C VAL A 499 -1.27 -41.91 17.73
N SER A 500 -1.40 -41.84 19.05
CA SER A 500 -2.37 -42.62 19.83
C SER A 500 -3.73 -41.92 19.85
N GLY A 501 -4.68 -42.33 19.02
CA GLY A 501 -6.02 -41.76 18.95
C GLY A 501 -6.54 -41.65 17.52
N THR A 502 -7.76 -41.12 17.37
CA THR A 502 -8.33 -40.81 16.05
C THR A 502 -7.69 -39.55 15.49
N ARG A 503 -7.09 -39.64 14.30
CA ARG A 503 -6.58 -38.47 13.57
C ARG A 503 -7.75 -37.60 13.12
N ASP A 504 -7.74 -36.33 13.52
CA ASP A 504 -8.79 -35.35 13.20
C ASP A 504 -8.24 -34.14 12.42
N GLY A 505 -6.94 -34.14 12.12
CA GLY A 505 -6.28 -33.06 11.41
C GLY A 505 -5.83 -31.91 12.31
N SER A 506 -6.10 -31.97 13.62
CA SER A 506 -5.58 -31.01 14.59
C SER A 506 -4.07 -31.15 14.79
N ARG A 507 -3.48 -30.16 15.48
CA ARG A 507 -2.04 -30.16 15.81
C ARG A 507 -1.62 -31.41 16.62
N SER A 508 -2.50 -31.87 17.50
CA SER A 508 -2.27 -33.02 18.39
C SER A 508 -2.57 -34.36 17.72
N PHE A 509 -3.51 -34.38 16.76
CA PHE A 509 -3.91 -35.58 16.03
C PHE A 509 -3.89 -35.34 14.50
N PRO A 510 -2.71 -35.04 13.92
CA PRO A 510 -2.59 -34.69 12.51
C PRO A 510 -3.04 -35.84 11.60
N TYR A 511 -3.50 -35.55 10.39
CA TYR A 511 -3.76 -36.60 9.40
C TYR A 511 -2.46 -37.24 8.89
N GLN A 512 -2.59 -38.42 8.29
CA GLN A 512 -1.45 -39.19 7.79
C GLN A 512 -0.95 -38.66 6.44
N THR A 513 -1.84 -38.12 5.61
CA THR A 513 -1.49 -37.68 4.24
C THR A 513 -2.10 -36.32 3.90
N ILE A 514 -1.45 -35.58 3.00
CA ILE A 514 -2.02 -34.36 2.39
C ILE A 514 -3.29 -34.72 1.63
N LYS A 515 -3.31 -35.86 0.94
CA LYS A 515 -4.47 -36.33 0.18
C LYS A 515 -5.74 -36.48 1.03
N ASP A 516 -5.63 -37.05 2.23
CA ASP A 516 -6.77 -37.21 3.14
C ASP A 516 -7.31 -35.84 3.60
N SER A 517 -6.40 -34.90 3.79
CA SER A 517 -6.65 -33.54 4.29
C SER A 517 -7.40 -32.65 3.28
N ILE A 518 -7.09 -32.80 1.98
CA ILE A 518 -7.72 -32.01 0.91
C ILE A 518 -9.25 -32.18 0.90
N ASN A 519 -9.74 -33.41 1.15
CA ASN A 519 -11.18 -33.67 1.18
C ASN A 519 -11.88 -32.97 2.35
N GLN A 520 -11.21 -32.84 3.50
CA GLN A 520 -11.77 -32.22 4.71
C GLN A 520 -11.84 -30.69 4.57
N LEU A 521 -10.89 -30.10 3.84
CA LEU A 521 -10.84 -28.65 3.59
C LEU A 521 -11.78 -28.19 2.48
N ASN A 522 -12.52 -29.11 1.86
CA ASN A 522 -13.49 -28.83 0.81
C ASN A 522 -14.88 -28.43 1.36
N TYR A 523 -14.92 -27.68 2.46
CA TYR A 523 -16.17 -27.18 3.04
C TYR A 523 -16.65 -25.90 2.33
N LYS A 524 -17.98 -25.76 2.26
CA LYS A 524 -18.71 -24.58 1.75
C LYS A 524 -19.27 -23.68 2.86
N SER A 525 -19.05 -24.04 4.13
CA SER A 525 -19.57 -23.31 5.30
C SER A 525 -18.80 -22.03 5.58
N LYS A 526 -19.47 -21.09 6.26
CA LYS A 526 -18.87 -19.83 6.70
C LYS A 526 -17.83 -20.05 7.82
N PRO A 527 -16.83 -19.15 7.92
CA PRO A 527 -16.54 -18.08 6.98
C PRO A 527 -15.86 -18.59 5.69
N VAL A 528 -16.43 -18.21 4.54
CA VAL A 528 -16.07 -18.74 3.21
C VAL A 528 -14.67 -18.27 2.77
N ASN A 529 -14.24 -17.12 3.31
CA ASN A 529 -12.99 -16.44 2.98
C ASN A 529 -11.79 -16.90 3.83
N MET A 530 -11.96 -17.87 4.74
CA MET A 530 -10.82 -18.35 5.53
C MET A 530 -9.83 -19.15 4.67
N PRO A 531 -8.52 -18.96 4.89
CA PRO A 531 -7.48 -19.66 4.17
C PRO A 531 -7.55 -21.16 4.48
N ARG A 532 -7.37 -21.98 3.44
CA ARG A 532 -7.34 -23.44 3.56
C ARG A 532 -5.89 -23.89 3.49
N THR A 533 -5.34 -24.33 4.61
CA THR A 533 -3.91 -24.59 4.73
C THR A 533 -3.63 -26.01 5.23
N ILE A 534 -2.72 -26.72 4.58
CA ILE A 534 -2.10 -27.93 5.12
C ILE A 534 -0.69 -27.61 5.61
N TYR A 535 -0.44 -27.98 6.85
CA TYR A 535 0.85 -27.86 7.53
C TYR A 535 1.55 -29.21 7.60
N ILE A 536 2.80 -29.26 7.14
CA ILE A 536 3.64 -30.46 7.25
C ILE A 536 4.57 -30.36 8.45
N PHE A 537 4.44 -31.29 9.40
CA PHE A 537 5.22 -31.31 10.66
C PHE A 537 6.45 -32.20 10.68
N ASP A 538 6.74 -32.88 9.58
CA ASP A 538 7.92 -33.70 9.45
C ASP A 538 9.00 -33.00 8.64
N GLU A 539 10.27 -33.27 9.00
CA GLU A 539 11.42 -32.72 8.29
C GLU A 539 11.58 -33.33 6.90
N ILE A 540 11.06 -34.54 6.71
CA ILE A 540 11.01 -35.25 5.43
C ILE A 540 9.57 -35.68 5.19
N TRP A 541 9.02 -35.27 4.05
CA TRP A 541 7.69 -35.64 3.59
C TRP A 541 7.79 -36.45 2.30
N ASP A 542 7.43 -37.73 2.39
CA ASP A 542 7.36 -38.65 1.26
C ASP A 542 5.90 -38.93 0.92
N GLU A 543 5.39 -38.18 -0.05
CA GLU A 543 4.04 -38.36 -0.59
C GLU A 543 4.07 -37.95 -2.07
N TYR A 544 3.06 -38.36 -2.83
CA TYR A 544 2.80 -37.78 -4.14
C TYR A 544 1.31 -37.47 -4.30
N LEU A 545 1.01 -36.41 -5.04
CA LEU A 545 -0.33 -35.95 -5.31
C LEU A 545 -0.63 -36.17 -6.79
N SER A 546 -1.49 -37.15 -7.13
CA SER A 546 -1.82 -37.47 -8.51
C SER A 546 -3.26 -37.09 -8.88
N ASN A 547 -3.42 -36.29 -9.94
CA ASN A 547 -4.71 -35.90 -10.52
C ASN A 547 -5.66 -35.21 -9.52
N THR A 548 -5.11 -34.40 -8.62
CA THR A 548 -5.89 -33.68 -7.62
C THR A 548 -6.71 -32.56 -8.26
N GLN A 549 -7.85 -32.22 -7.66
CA GLN A 549 -8.68 -31.06 -8.01
C GLN A 549 -9.00 -30.28 -6.74
N PHE A 550 -8.79 -28.98 -6.77
CA PHE A 550 -9.13 -28.08 -5.67
C PHE A 550 -10.37 -27.27 -6.06
N ALA A 551 -11.43 -27.39 -5.26
CA ALA A 551 -12.63 -26.59 -5.47
C ALA A 551 -12.49 -25.15 -4.94
N ASN A 552 -11.57 -24.95 -4.00
CA ASN A 552 -11.24 -23.66 -3.40
C ASN A 552 -9.71 -23.46 -3.41
N PRO A 553 -9.22 -22.21 -3.37
CA PRO A 553 -7.80 -21.93 -3.22
C PRO A 553 -7.21 -22.59 -1.97
N PHE A 554 -6.01 -23.12 -2.11
CA PHE A 554 -5.38 -23.96 -1.11
C PHE A 554 -3.89 -23.63 -0.92
N THR A 555 -3.42 -23.69 0.32
CA THR A 555 -2.00 -23.54 0.65
C THR A 555 -1.47 -24.83 1.27
N ILE A 556 -0.33 -25.33 0.79
CA ILE A 556 0.47 -26.34 1.49
C ILE A 556 1.73 -25.62 1.95
N LYS A 557 2.04 -25.67 3.25
CA LYS A 557 3.25 -25.03 3.78
C LYS A 557 3.92 -25.83 4.89
N SER A 558 5.15 -25.44 5.21
CA SER A 558 5.86 -25.97 6.37
C SER A 558 5.11 -25.63 7.67
N GLY A 559 4.87 -26.64 8.50
CA GLY A 559 4.47 -26.46 9.90
C GLY A 559 5.62 -26.62 10.89
N LEU A 560 6.85 -26.74 10.42
CA LEU A 560 8.01 -26.81 11.30
C LEU A 560 8.21 -25.46 12.01
N SER A 561 8.84 -25.47 13.19
CA SER A 561 9.28 -24.25 13.85
C SER A 561 10.33 -23.51 13.02
N ASP A 562 10.58 -22.25 13.35
CA ASP A 562 11.73 -21.53 12.80
C ASP A 562 13.04 -22.08 13.33
N ASP A 563 14.13 -21.81 12.61
CA ASP A 563 15.49 -22.01 13.06
C ASP A 563 15.95 -20.88 14.02
N SER A 564 17.20 -20.95 14.47
CA SER A 564 17.79 -19.97 15.38
C SER A 564 17.86 -18.54 14.80
N ASN A 565 17.73 -18.39 13.49
CA ASN A 565 17.74 -17.09 12.80
C ASN A 565 16.33 -16.56 12.55
N GLY A 566 15.29 -17.24 13.07
CA GLY A 566 13.91 -16.87 12.82
C GLY A 566 13.45 -17.16 11.38
N ILE A 567 14.14 -18.07 10.66
CA ILE A 567 13.73 -18.50 9.32
C ILE A 567 12.91 -19.79 9.47
N ARG A 568 11.74 -19.85 8.81
CA ARG A 568 10.89 -21.04 8.84
C ARG A 568 11.66 -22.24 8.27
N ARG A 569 11.79 -23.31 9.05
CA ARG A 569 12.45 -24.55 8.56
C ARG A 569 11.64 -25.15 7.41
N LYS A 570 12.33 -25.61 6.38
CA LYS A 570 11.72 -26.09 5.14
C LYS A 570 11.75 -27.63 5.06
N PRO A 571 10.60 -28.33 5.09
CA PRO A 571 10.53 -29.78 4.94
C PRO A 571 11.10 -30.21 3.60
N ILE A 572 11.76 -31.37 3.59
CA ILE A 572 12.18 -32.03 2.36
C ILE A 572 10.98 -32.76 1.79
N PHE A 573 10.37 -32.20 0.75
CA PHE A 573 9.30 -32.85 0.00
C PHE A 573 9.94 -33.72 -1.10
N THR A 574 9.78 -35.03 -0.96
CA THR A 574 10.30 -36.03 -1.88
C THR A 574 9.23 -37.07 -2.21
N THR A 575 9.58 -38.03 -3.06
CA THR A 575 8.77 -39.24 -3.22
C THR A 575 9.67 -40.43 -3.43
N THR A 576 9.40 -41.54 -2.73
CA THR A 576 10.01 -42.84 -3.05
C THR A 576 9.14 -43.65 -3.99
N ALA A 577 7.98 -43.17 -4.43
CA ALA A 577 7.12 -43.90 -5.37
C ALA A 577 7.67 -43.83 -6.81
N ASN A 578 7.52 -44.90 -7.60
CA ASN A 578 7.92 -44.92 -9.00
C ASN A 578 6.89 -44.18 -9.88
N ILE A 579 6.97 -42.85 -9.87
CA ILE A 579 6.02 -41.95 -10.53
C ILE A 579 6.72 -40.90 -11.39
N ASN A 580 6.02 -40.39 -12.40
CA ASN A 580 6.55 -39.36 -13.28
C ASN A 580 6.55 -37.97 -12.64
N THR A 581 5.60 -37.70 -11.76
CA THR A 581 5.40 -36.37 -11.17
C THR A 581 5.11 -36.46 -9.69
N ASN A 582 5.74 -35.61 -8.89
CA ASN A 582 5.45 -35.52 -7.47
C ASN A 582 4.08 -34.89 -7.19
N ILE A 583 3.85 -33.66 -7.66
CA ILE A 583 2.58 -32.94 -7.52
C ILE A 583 1.94 -32.72 -8.89
N LYS A 584 0.82 -33.40 -9.14
CA LYS A 584 0.00 -33.27 -10.34
C LYS A 584 -1.45 -32.91 -9.99
N TYR A 585 -1.92 -31.75 -10.46
CA TYR A 585 -3.31 -31.34 -10.32
C TYR A 585 -3.88 -30.75 -11.61
N THR A 586 -5.21 -30.78 -11.72
CA THR A 586 -5.93 -30.47 -12.97
C THR A 586 -6.90 -29.30 -12.88
N ASN A 587 -7.23 -28.85 -11.66
CA ASN A 587 -8.13 -27.73 -11.41
C ASN A 587 -7.87 -27.07 -10.04
N GLY A 588 -8.17 -25.77 -9.94
CA GLY A 588 -8.07 -24.95 -8.72
C GLY A 588 -6.75 -24.21 -8.52
N ASP A 589 -6.68 -23.42 -7.45
CA ASP A 589 -5.51 -22.61 -7.09
C ASP A 589 -4.72 -23.26 -5.97
N LEU A 590 -3.41 -23.46 -6.20
CA LEU A 590 -2.50 -24.05 -5.22
C LEU A 590 -1.35 -23.09 -4.93
N THR A 591 -1.12 -22.83 -3.64
CA THR A 591 0.08 -22.19 -3.12
C THR A 591 0.93 -23.23 -2.40
N VAL A 592 2.23 -23.27 -2.69
CA VAL A 592 3.19 -24.11 -1.97
C VAL A 592 4.30 -23.24 -1.41
N GLU A 593 4.53 -23.34 -0.09
CA GLU A 593 5.38 -22.40 0.62
C GLU A 593 6.38 -23.07 1.56
N SER A 594 7.63 -22.58 1.54
CA SER A 594 8.69 -22.97 2.49
C SER A 594 9.03 -24.47 2.45
N PHE A 595 9.28 -25.03 1.26
CA PHE A 595 9.71 -26.42 1.08
C PHE A 595 11.08 -26.55 0.41
N GLN A 596 11.72 -27.70 0.63
CA GLN A 596 12.84 -28.18 -0.16
C GLN A 596 12.35 -29.35 -1.01
N PHE A 597 12.27 -29.19 -2.33
CA PHE A 597 11.97 -30.29 -3.23
C PHE A 597 13.25 -31.04 -3.57
N LYS A 598 13.30 -32.33 -3.18
CA LYS A 598 14.44 -33.21 -3.46
C LYS A 598 14.01 -34.51 -4.10
N PHE A 599 14.84 -34.99 -5.01
CA PHE A 599 14.71 -36.33 -5.57
C PHE A 599 15.12 -37.40 -4.56
N SER A 600 14.54 -38.58 -4.70
CA SER A 600 15.07 -39.78 -4.07
C SER A 600 15.74 -40.66 -5.13
N ASN A 601 16.82 -41.34 -4.75
CA ASN A 601 17.44 -42.40 -5.54
C ASN A 601 17.10 -43.73 -4.88
N VAL A 602 16.20 -44.49 -5.49
CA VAL A 602 15.78 -45.79 -4.99
C VAL A 602 16.23 -46.86 -5.98
N ASN A 603 17.25 -47.64 -5.60
CA ASN A 603 17.86 -48.69 -6.42
C ASN A 603 18.39 -48.18 -7.77
N GLY A 604 19.01 -47.00 -7.79
CA GLY A 604 19.57 -46.39 -9.01
C GLY A 604 18.56 -45.62 -9.85
N ALA A 605 17.27 -45.62 -9.48
CA ALA A 605 16.23 -44.87 -10.17
C ALA A 605 15.89 -43.58 -9.43
N ILE A 606 15.97 -42.45 -10.14
CA ILE A 606 15.56 -41.14 -9.65
C ILE A 606 14.04 -41.02 -9.61
N ARG A 607 13.49 -40.52 -8.49
CA ARG A 607 12.06 -40.32 -8.26
C ARG A 607 11.77 -38.89 -7.74
N PRO A 608 10.78 -38.16 -8.29
CA PRO A 608 9.98 -38.53 -9.48
C PRO A 608 10.86 -38.66 -10.74
N THR A 609 10.38 -39.39 -11.76
CA THR A 609 11.18 -39.71 -12.95
C THR A 609 11.21 -38.59 -14.01
N GLN A 610 10.29 -37.61 -13.94
CA GLN A 610 10.19 -36.54 -14.94
C GLN A 610 10.17 -35.14 -14.34
N GLN A 611 9.22 -34.83 -13.45
CA GLN A 611 8.98 -33.45 -12.99
C GLN A 611 8.50 -33.36 -11.54
N THR A 612 8.73 -32.22 -10.88
CA THR A 612 8.23 -31.98 -9.52
C THR A 612 6.76 -31.56 -9.57
N PHE A 613 6.43 -30.58 -10.41
CA PHE A 613 5.06 -30.10 -10.62
C PHE A 613 4.58 -30.37 -12.05
N HIS A 614 3.35 -30.85 -12.18
CA HIS A 614 2.62 -30.93 -13.44
C HIS A 614 1.22 -30.35 -13.24
N VAL A 615 0.99 -29.19 -13.84
CA VAL A 615 -0.35 -28.61 -13.87
C VAL A 615 -0.87 -28.70 -15.29
N SER A 616 -1.84 -29.58 -15.50
CA SER A 616 -2.45 -29.80 -16.82
C SER A 616 -3.95 -29.79 -16.70
N ARG A 617 -4.57 -28.97 -17.54
CA ARG A 617 -6.01 -28.82 -17.55
C ARG A 617 -6.75 -29.90 -18.32
N VAL A 618 -7.99 -30.17 -17.91
CA VAL A 618 -9.00 -30.91 -18.69
C VAL A 618 -10.15 -29.92 -19.03
N GLY A 619 -10.22 -29.37 -20.25
CA GLY A 619 -11.34 -28.50 -20.74
C GLY A 619 -10.98 -27.12 -21.34
N SER A 620 -11.97 -26.21 -21.55
CA SER A 620 -11.86 -24.90 -22.27
C SER A 620 -11.66 -23.54 -21.49
N SER A 621 -12.19 -23.26 -20.27
CA SER A 621 -11.82 -22.09 -19.39
C SER A 621 -10.63 -22.21 -18.37
N PRO A 622 -9.53 -21.42 -18.46
CA PRO A 622 -8.38 -21.51 -17.55
C PRO A 622 -8.70 -21.07 -16.11
N ASN A 623 -8.92 -22.04 -15.20
CA ASN A 623 -9.30 -21.77 -13.81
C ASN A 623 -8.27 -22.32 -12.80
N SER A 624 -6.99 -22.35 -13.15
CA SER A 624 -5.95 -22.85 -12.24
C SER A 624 -4.79 -21.89 -12.16
N SER A 625 -4.28 -21.72 -10.94
CA SER A 625 -3.08 -20.94 -10.65
C SER A 625 -2.14 -21.74 -9.77
N LEU A 626 -0.84 -21.53 -9.94
CA LEU A 626 0.21 -22.08 -9.08
C LEU A 626 1.03 -20.92 -8.51
N THR A 627 1.14 -20.87 -7.19
CA THR A 627 2.01 -19.94 -6.48
C THR A 627 3.05 -20.71 -5.70
N ILE A 628 4.34 -20.40 -5.90
CA ILE A 628 5.46 -21.03 -5.20
C ILE A 628 6.23 -19.94 -4.47
N ILE A 629 6.36 -20.08 -3.14
CA ILE A 629 6.95 -19.05 -2.27
C ILE A 629 8.05 -19.66 -1.41
N SER A 630 9.22 -19.02 -1.35
CA SER A 630 10.32 -19.42 -0.45
C SER A 630 10.70 -20.90 -0.57
N CYS A 631 10.62 -21.50 -1.76
CA CYS A 631 10.96 -22.91 -1.96
C CYS A 631 12.40 -23.07 -2.45
N ILE A 632 12.97 -24.26 -2.27
CA ILE A 632 14.27 -24.64 -2.83
C ILE A 632 14.06 -25.90 -3.66
N PHE A 633 14.39 -25.85 -4.95
CA PHE A 633 14.39 -27.00 -5.83
C PHE A 633 15.82 -27.48 -5.99
N TYR A 634 16.13 -28.66 -5.47
CA TYR A 634 17.44 -29.27 -5.67
C TYR A 634 17.40 -30.13 -6.92
N GLY A 635 18.32 -29.86 -7.84
CA GLY A 635 18.66 -30.81 -8.90
C GLY A 635 19.49 -31.97 -8.37
N LEU A 636 20.01 -32.79 -9.29
CA LEU A 636 20.78 -33.99 -8.97
C LEU A 636 22.29 -33.72 -8.83
N GLY A 637 22.70 -32.46 -8.69
CA GLY A 637 24.13 -32.13 -8.63
C GLY A 637 24.85 -32.34 -9.97
N VAL A 638 26.18 -32.44 -9.91
CA VAL A 638 27.09 -32.61 -11.06
C VAL A 638 27.19 -34.07 -11.54
N GLU A 639 26.39 -34.98 -10.97
CA GLU A 639 26.51 -36.44 -11.16
C GLU A 639 25.91 -36.97 -12.49
N GLY A 640 25.62 -36.07 -13.45
CA GLY A 640 25.42 -36.43 -14.87
C GLY A 640 24.01 -36.93 -15.25
N VAL A 641 23.10 -37.12 -14.29
CA VAL A 641 21.70 -37.47 -14.60
C VAL A 641 20.89 -36.20 -14.79
N LYS A 642 20.58 -35.87 -16.06
CA LYS A 642 19.71 -34.72 -16.38
C LYS A 642 18.25 -35.04 -16.03
N PHE A 643 17.64 -34.20 -15.18
CA PHE A 643 16.22 -34.25 -14.86
C PHE A 643 15.38 -33.63 -15.98
N ASN A 644 14.13 -34.02 -16.22
CA ASN A 644 13.42 -33.47 -17.40
C ASN A 644 13.17 -31.96 -17.24
N LEU A 645 12.40 -31.59 -16.19
CA LEU A 645 12.03 -30.21 -15.86
C LEU A 645 11.49 -30.14 -14.43
N PHE A 646 11.60 -29.02 -13.70
CA PHE A 646 11.02 -28.92 -12.35
C PHE A 646 9.51 -28.63 -12.38
N ILE A 647 9.10 -27.64 -13.15
CA ILE A 647 7.71 -27.16 -13.19
C ILE A 647 7.19 -27.19 -14.64
N TYR A 648 6.21 -28.06 -14.90
CA TYR A 648 5.48 -28.11 -16.18
C TYR A 648 4.06 -27.60 -16.00
N VAL A 649 3.73 -26.56 -16.74
CA VAL A 649 2.44 -25.89 -16.68
C VAL A 649 1.85 -25.77 -18.08
N TYR A 650 0.63 -26.28 -18.24
CA TYR A 650 -0.10 -26.25 -19.49
C TYR A 650 -1.55 -25.78 -19.28
N ASN A 651 -1.95 -24.72 -20.00
CA ASN A 651 -3.27 -24.07 -19.95
C ASN A 651 -3.64 -23.52 -18.56
N MET A 652 -2.69 -22.85 -17.90
CA MET A 652 -2.88 -22.20 -16.59
C MET A 652 -3.20 -20.70 -16.73
N ASN A 653 -3.94 -20.16 -15.78
CA ASN A 653 -4.25 -18.73 -15.69
C ASN A 653 -3.04 -17.92 -15.21
N LYS A 654 -2.40 -18.34 -14.11
CA LYS A 654 -1.30 -17.61 -13.49
C LYS A 654 -0.29 -18.54 -12.82
N LEU A 655 1.00 -18.36 -13.13
CA LEU A 655 2.12 -18.92 -12.38
C LEU A 655 2.84 -17.78 -11.65
N ASN A 656 3.01 -17.89 -10.34
CA ASN A 656 3.74 -16.93 -9.53
C ASN A 656 4.87 -17.64 -8.77
N ILE A 657 6.10 -17.17 -8.91
CA ILE A 657 7.27 -17.73 -8.21
C ILE A 657 7.96 -16.58 -7.47
N LYS A 658 7.95 -16.61 -6.14
CA LYS A 658 8.54 -15.59 -5.26
C LYS A 658 9.60 -16.22 -4.35
N ASP A 659 10.73 -15.54 -4.17
CA ASP A 659 11.81 -15.91 -3.23
C ASP A 659 12.27 -17.38 -3.32
N THR A 660 12.24 -17.96 -4.52
CA THR A 660 12.47 -19.39 -4.75
C THR A 660 13.82 -19.61 -5.42
N ILE A 661 14.55 -20.61 -4.94
CA ILE A 661 15.90 -20.95 -5.42
C ILE A 661 15.85 -22.27 -6.19
N PHE A 662 16.44 -22.29 -7.37
CA PHE A 662 16.75 -23.52 -8.12
C PHE A 662 18.23 -23.80 -7.98
N GLN A 663 18.58 -24.79 -7.17
CA GLN A 663 19.94 -25.12 -6.83
C GLN A 663 20.38 -26.39 -7.55
N ASP A 664 21.60 -26.39 -8.09
CA ASP A 664 22.19 -27.54 -8.79
C ASP A 664 21.30 -28.09 -9.92
N ALA A 665 20.56 -27.20 -10.58
CA ALA A 665 19.56 -27.50 -11.58
C ALA A 665 20.17 -28.06 -12.88
N GLN A 666 20.39 -29.38 -12.95
CA GLN A 666 20.71 -30.06 -14.21
C GLN A 666 19.46 -30.58 -14.90
N VAL A 667 18.85 -29.74 -15.74
CA VAL A 667 17.63 -30.07 -16.49
C VAL A 667 17.92 -30.45 -17.95
N LYS A 668 17.07 -31.31 -18.55
CA LYS A 668 17.10 -31.72 -19.97
C LYS A 668 16.40 -30.68 -20.83
N VAL A 669 15.29 -30.13 -20.35
CA VAL A 669 14.43 -29.20 -21.09
C VAL A 669 14.51 -27.80 -20.48
N ALA A 670 14.02 -27.63 -19.25
CA ALA A 670 13.84 -26.31 -18.64
C ALA A 670 13.68 -26.41 -17.12
N VAL A 671 13.94 -25.32 -16.42
CA VAL A 671 13.57 -25.22 -14.99
C VAL A 671 12.06 -25.00 -14.88
N VAL A 672 11.51 -24.11 -15.71
CA VAL A 672 10.07 -23.86 -15.84
C VAL A 672 9.66 -23.91 -17.31
N GLN A 673 8.57 -24.61 -17.61
CA GLN A 673 7.90 -24.56 -18.91
C GLN A 673 6.42 -24.20 -18.72
N MET A 674 5.97 -23.13 -19.35
CA MET A 674 4.60 -22.63 -19.28
C MET A 674 4.03 -22.39 -20.68
N ASN A 675 2.97 -23.11 -21.06
CA ASN A 675 2.25 -22.93 -22.33
C ASN A 675 3.17 -22.95 -23.58
N GLY A 676 4.26 -23.74 -23.53
CA GLY A 676 5.25 -23.81 -24.61
C GLY A 676 6.42 -22.82 -24.50
N THR A 677 6.33 -21.82 -23.63
CA THR A 677 7.44 -20.91 -23.30
C THR A 677 8.37 -21.56 -22.26
N ILE A 678 9.67 -21.38 -22.44
CA ILE A 678 10.73 -22.01 -21.63
C ILE A 678 11.51 -20.94 -20.87
N ALA A 679 11.77 -21.16 -19.58
CA ALA A 679 12.77 -20.43 -18.79
C ALA A 679 13.87 -21.40 -18.33
N TYR A 680 15.13 -21.03 -18.61
CA TYR A 680 16.31 -21.81 -18.26
C TYR A 680 16.81 -21.49 -16.86
#